data_AF-A0A6J6CF95-F1
#
_entry.id   AF-A0A6J6CF95-F1
#
_cell.length_a   1.000
_cell.length_b   1.000
_cell.length_c   1.000
_cell.angle_alpha   90.00
_cell.angle_beta   90.00
_cell.angle_gamma   90.00
#
_symmetry.space_group_name_H-M   'P 1'
#
loop_
_entity.id
_entity.type
_entity.pdbx_description
1 polymer ?
#
loop_
_entity_poly.entity_id
_entity_poly.type
_entity_poly.pdbx_seq_one_letter_code
_entity_poly.pdbx_strand_id
1 'polypeptide(L)'
;MRTLFVRVAISSTLALSSVVGLSALSHAACAPISGLILVSETPLEGGASSCEYAPYPSSGTATSGGSTSASPSTDPYYSLPSSDATRTSAPTAAPAPIDTSATQIASLNKQIADLQAEIATLKAEIAKKSDESKSASAQSKVFEQQVQEQNARLAEANKRITELAVEADSATVAKQQLIEAEAKIASIATVAKTATEGQEVVDAKGNKVATVVAKDEAGTDLTDENGKALVLQPILGSSGKAVVDDKGEVVRAQVAKSEGGQIIYVDRIVPGSPSKKKAPVVLLNVLGSDDKVLTGPDGKPLTTAPVIKEGNSVFVDKNGLPIMVRPVLNSSGEPVLDGDKVLMTKLITFGKSEPIYDSSGSPVLALPLLDSSGRAVKAGNGEVVYVPPVLNSKGVVLRNAAGEPVLAEVLADSVGSVALAADGKPLVGQPYLANNGAKVLVSNAPIYVGAVGVQASTIDGKQIKSADGVALQFGYNGLLTLPTGKTVSGTDGRPITLSSRGILLAPNGEFLLDRAGKPCRLSENGQVIDSSNKPVLNLSGKAITVSATTSQLTIKVKKQNVVGPDGKSIRIAPNGQVFDVNANPILTTSGAPIYIDGKKKALVDVAGKPIKFGEGNKANQIAGKVGKSTLTTA
;
A
#
# COMPACT_ATOMS: atom_id res chain seq x y z
N MET A 1 -16.07 20.39 3.26
CA MET A 1 -15.21 20.34 4.47
C MET A 1 -16.13 20.14 5.67
N ARG A 2 -15.75 19.20 6.55
CA ARG A 2 -16.48 18.62 7.70
C ARG A 2 -17.57 17.60 7.33
N THR A 3 -17.13 16.43 6.90
CA THR A 3 -17.90 15.19 7.02
C THR A 3 -17.32 14.41 8.19
N LEU A 4 -18.01 14.40 9.34
CA LEU A 4 -17.52 13.78 10.57
C LEU A 4 -17.44 12.24 10.41
N PHE A 5 -16.22 11.72 10.20
CA PHE A 5 -15.95 10.28 10.16
C PHE A 5 -15.56 9.76 11.54
N VAL A 6 -16.36 8.83 12.06
CA VAL A 6 -16.17 8.16 13.35
C VAL A 6 -15.22 6.97 13.15
N ARG A 7 -14.15 6.87 13.97
CA ARG A 7 -13.41 5.62 14.20
C ARG A 7 -13.84 5.02 15.53
N VAL A 8 -13.95 3.69 15.56
CA VAL A 8 -13.99 2.91 16.80
C VAL A 8 -12.59 2.33 16.98
N ALA A 9 -11.83 2.82 17.95
CA ALA A 9 -10.52 2.27 18.33
C ALA A 9 -10.65 1.45 19.62
N ILE A 10 -10.24 0.18 19.56
CA ILE A 10 -10.16 -0.74 20.70
C ILE A 10 -8.82 -0.49 21.40
N SER A 11 -8.88 -0.02 22.65
CA SER A 11 -7.69 0.14 23.49
C SER A 11 -7.44 -1.15 24.28
N SER A 12 -6.33 -1.82 24.02
CA SER A 12 -5.84 -2.96 24.78
C SER A 12 -5.00 -2.44 25.96
N THR A 13 -5.57 -2.41 27.16
CA THR A 13 -4.81 -2.22 28.40
C THR A 13 -4.60 -3.58 29.07
N LEU A 14 -3.36 -4.07 29.04
CA LEU A 14 -2.89 -5.10 29.97
C LEU A 14 -2.86 -4.50 31.37
N ALA A 15 -3.72 -5.00 32.26
CA ALA A 15 -3.56 -4.82 33.69
C ALA A 15 -2.63 -5.93 34.21
N LEU A 16 -1.41 -5.56 34.60
CA LEU A 16 -0.63 -6.33 35.56
C LEU A 16 -1.38 -6.26 36.91
N SER A 17 -1.90 -7.39 37.37
CA SER A 17 -2.24 -7.56 38.79
C SER A 17 -1.28 -8.58 39.39
N SER A 18 -0.45 -8.06 40.28
CA SER A 18 0.35 -8.76 41.26
C SER A 18 -0.55 -9.58 42.19
N VAL A 19 -0.37 -10.90 42.21
CA VAL A 19 -0.79 -11.76 43.31
C VAL A 19 0.40 -12.61 43.70
N VAL A 20 0.92 -12.34 44.90
CA VAL A 20 1.85 -13.17 45.64
C VAL A 20 1.09 -14.40 46.11
N GLY A 21 1.57 -15.59 45.75
CA GLY A 21 0.97 -16.88 46.15
C GLY A 21 1.94 -18.03 45.92
N LEU A 22 2.72 -18.32 46.96
CA LEU A 22 3.67 -19.42 47.09
C LEU A 22 2.96 -20.79 47.00
N SER A 23 3.43 -21.74 46.18
CA SER A 23 3.77 -23.13 46.60
C SER A 23 4.08 -24.11 45.43
N ALA A 24 5.25 -24.75 45.58
CA ALA A 24 5.63 -26.15 45.31
C ALA A 24 5.60 -26.80 43.89
N LEU A 25 6.82 -26.94 43.34
CA LEU A 25 7.52 -28.18 42.92
C LEU A 25 6.78 -29.30 42.17
N SER A 26 7.21 -29.58 40.92
CA SER A 26 7.87 -30.87 40.57
C SER A 26 8.39 -30.95 39.11
N HIS A 27 9.71 -31.12 38.99
CA HIS A 27 10.50 -32.00 38.10
C HIS A 27 10.36 -32.04 36.54
N ALA A 28 11.54 -31.77 35.94
CA ALA A 28 12.21 -32.45 34.81
C ALA A 28 11.80 -32.15 33.34
N ALA A 29 12.68 -31.51 32.56
CA ALA A 29 13.80 -32.14 31.82
C ALA A 29 14.43 -31.23 30.73
N CYS A 30 15.77 -31.25 30.69
CA CYS A 30 16.75 -30.95 29.62
C CYS A 30 16.53 -29.92 28.47
N ALA A 31 17.43 -28.94 28.48
CA ALA A 31 18.02 -28.00 27.51
C ALA A 31 18.49 -28.55 26.12
N PRO A 32 19.13 -27.74 25.22
CA PRO A 32 19.04 -26.29 24.94
C PRO A 32 18.96 -25.93 23.42
N ILE A 33 18.61 -24.67 23.10
CA ILE A 33 19.04 -23.98 21.87
C ILE A 33 19.58 -22.59 22.26
N SER A 34 20.78 -22.29 21.78
CA SER A 34 21.60 -21.11 22.09
C SER A 34 21.14 -19.82 21.40
N GLY A 35 21.34 -18.70 22.10
CA GLY A 35 21.90 -17.48 21.50
C GLY A 35 20.97 -16.28 21.29
N LEU A 36 20.60 -15.57 22.36
CA LEU A 36 20.09 -14.20 22.32
C LEU A 36 21.00 -13.32 23.19
N ILE A 37 21.53 -12.22 22.64
CA ILE A 37 22.20 -11.16 23.41
C ILE A 37 21.23 -9.97 23.46
N LEU A 38 20.83 -9.63 24.68
CA LEU A 38 20.17 -8.40 25.08
C LEU A 38 21.23 -7.49 25.73
N VAL A 39 21.25 -6.21 25.37
CA VAL A 39 21.73 -5.15 26.26
C VAL A 39 20.66 -4.07 26.29
N SER A 40 19.99 -4.00 27.43
CA SER A 40 19.17 -2.89 27.90
C SER A 40 20.07 -1.89 28.62
N GLU A 41 19.73 -0.59 28.59
CA GLU A 41 19.76 0.25 29.80
C GLU A 41 18.98 1.56 29.60
N THR A 42 18.30 1.94 30.67
CA THR A 42 17.32 3.02 30.86
C THR A 42 17.94 4.40 31.13
N PRO A 43 17.20 5.51 30.98
CA PRO A 43 17.70 6.86 31.26
C PRO A 43 17.40 7.33 32.70
N LEU A 44 18.25 8.22 33.22
CA LEU A 44 18.05 8.98 34.45
C LEU A 44 17.93 10.49 34.13
N GLU A 45 17.00 11.13 34.82
CA GLU A 45 16.67 12.57 34.78
C GLU A 45 17.71 13.46 35.51
N GLY A 46 17.77 14.74 35.10
CA GLY A 46 17.89 15.85 36.06
C GLY A 46 18.85 17.00 35.70
N GLY A 47 18.30 18.16 35.32
CA GLY A 47 18.66 19.44 35.97
C GLY A 47 19.64 20.44 35.32
N ALA A 48 19.11 21.24 34.39
CA ALA A 48 19.20 22.71 34.25
C ALA A 48 20.54 23.50 34.34
N SER A 49 20.87 24.26 33.27
CA SER A 49 20.79 25.75 33.19
C SER A 49 21.92 26.43 32.38
N SER A 50 21.53 27.26 31.40
CA SER A 50 22.22 28.44 30.82
C SER A 50 23.50 28.18 29.98
N CYS A 51 23.84 28.86 28.88
CA CYS A 51 23.56 30.22 28.39
C CYS A 51 23.54 30.27 26.85
N GLU A 52 22.97 31.38 26.35
CA GLU A 52 22.91 31.89 24.98
C GLU A 52 24.27 31.96 24.24
N TYR A 53 24.27 31.83 22.91
CA TYR A 53 24.96 32.76 22.01
C TYR A 53 24.54 32.62 20.53
N ALA A 54 23.90 33.66 20.02
CA ALA A 54 24.08 34.25 18.69
C ALA A 54 24.44 35.75 18.95
N PRO A 55 24.81 36.63 17.99
CA PRO A 55 24.74 36.52 16.51
C PRO A 55 25.88 37.20 15.67
N TYR A 56 25.93 36.92 14.35
CA TYR A 56 26.31 37.75 13.15
C TYR A 56 27.60 38.65 13.16
N PRO A 57 28.02 39.38 12.08
CA PRO A 57 27.52 39.53 10.69
C PRO A 57 28.61 39.50 9.56
N SER A 58 28.12 39.66 8.32
CA SER A 58 28.83 40.04 7.09
C SER A 58 29.16 41.54 7.00
N SER A 59 30.30 41.92 6.39
CA SER A 59 30.46 42.98 5.37
C SER A 59 31.94 43.23 5.06
N GLY A 60 32.29 43.38 3.78
CA GLY A 60 33.68 43.58 3.32
C GLY A 60 34.15 45.03 3.22
N THR A 61 35.41 45.23 2.81
CA THR A 61 35.89 46.16 1.75
C THR A 61 37.42 46.15 1.66
N ALA A 62 37.91 46.51 0.46
CA ALA A 62 39.29 46.50 -0.06
C ALA A 62 40.29 47.41 0.69
N THR A 63 41.63 47.25 0.60
CA THR A 63 42.55 47.74 -0.47
C THR A 63 43.99 47.31 -0.08
N SER A 64 44.85 46.70 -0.91
CA SER A 64 45.72 47.18 -2.03
C SER A 64 47.23 47.00 -1.73
N GLY A 65 48.00 46.50 -2.70
CA GLY A 65 49.47 46.54 -2.80
C GLY A 65 50.15 45.17 -2.58
N GLY A 66 50.90 44.56 -3.51
CA GLY A 66 51.45 44.96 -4.80
C GLY A 66 52.07 43.73 -5.50
N SER A 67 52.37 43.92 -6.80
CA SER A 67 53.03 43.04 -7.79
C SER A 67 54.25 42.23 -7.28
N THR A 68 54.61 41.06 -7.81
CA THR A 68 55.18 40.85 -9.18
C THR A 68 55.20 39.38 -9.64
N SER A 69 55.54 39.24 -10.93
CA SER A 69 55.48 38.16 -11.92
C SER A 69 56.46 36.97 -11.85
N ALA A 70 55.97 35.83 -12.36
CA ALA A 70 56.50 34.93 -13.41
C ALA A 70 57.77 34.04 -13.27
N SER A 71 57.55 32.78 -13.72
CA SER A 71 58.43 31.75 -14.32
C SER A 71 59.29 30.83 -13.43
N PRO A 72 59.34 29.51 -13.73
CA PRO A 72 60.25 28.55 -13.10
C PRO A 72 61.39 28.08 -14.04
N SER A 73 62.57 27.81 -13.50
CA SER A 73 63.60 27.00 -14.18
C SER A 73 64.56 26.27 -13.22
N THR A 74 65.16 25.20 -13.77
CA THR A 74 66.45 24.53 -13.48
C THR A 74 66.56 23.46 -12.39
N ASP A 75 66.71 22.22 -12.90
CA ASP A 75 67.78 21.21 -12.71
C ASP A 75 68.15 20.57 -11.36
N PRO A 76 68.47 19.26 -11.40
CA PRO A 76 69.47 18.66 -10.52
C PRO A 76 70.67 18.02 -11.30
N TYR A 77 71.87 18.37 -10.83
CA TYR A 77 73.11 17.57 -10.67
C TYR A 77 73.44 16.38 -11.59
N TYR A 78 74.60 16.46 -12.26
CA TYR A 78 75.66 15.42 -12.21
C TYR A 78 77.05 15.99 -12.49
N SER A 79 78.02 15.52 -11.70
CA SER A 79 79.43 15.97 -11.63
C SER A 79 80.36 15.06 -12.44
N LEU A 80 81.39 15.66 -13.06
CA LEU A 80 82.59 15.00 -13.62
C LEU A 80 83.83 15.57 -12.92
N PRO A 81 84.89 14.78 -12.65
CA PRO A 81 86.19 15.32 -12.28
C PRO A 81 87.16 15.36 -13.47
N SER A 82 87.92 16.45 -13.50
CA SER A 82 89.09 16.69 -14.34
C SER A 82 90.36 16.39 -13.54
N SER A 83 91.36 15.78 -14.17
CA SER A 83 92.74 15.78 -13.69
C SER A 83 93.71 16.00 -14.85
N ASP A 84 94.63 16.94 -14.65
CA ASP A 84 95.66 17.38 -15.59
C ASP A 84 97.05 16.87 -15.12
N ALA A 85 97.99 16.81 -16.06
CA ALA A 85 99.22 16.02 -16.08
C ALA A 85 100.46 16.70 -15.47
N THR A 86 101.54 15.93 -15.24
CA THR A 86 102.93 16.35 -15.54
C THR A 86 103.94 15.19 -15.69
N ARG A 87 104.65 15.23 -16.84
CA ARG A 87 106.11 15.01 -17.11
C ARG A 87 106.82 13.62 -17.18
N THR A 88 107.19 13.30 -18.45
CA THR A 88 108.51 12.90 -19.04
C THR A 88 109.30 11.66 -18.57
N SER A 89 109.55 10.71 -19.51
CA SER A 89 110.88 10.28 -20.05
C SER A 89 110.71 9.22 -21.17
N ALA A 90 111.57 9.27 -22.21
CA ALA A 90 111.53 8.56 -23.51
C ALA A 90 112.06 7.09 -23.51
N PRO A 91 112.27 6.38 -24.65
CA PRO A 91 111.54 6.22 -25.92
C PRO A 91 111.25 4.71 -26.28
N THR A 92 110.52 4.41 -27.37
CA THR A 92 110.88 3.45 -28.46
C THR A 92 109.67 2.94 -29.27
N ALA A 93 109.75 3.13 -30.59
CA ALA A 93 109.15 2.45 -31.75
C ALA A 93 107.62 2.21 -31.89
N ALA A 94 107.12 2.62 -33.06
CA ALA A 94 105.75 2.59 -33.55
C ALA A 94 105.17 1.17 -33.82
N PRO A 95 103.83 1.06 -33.92
CA PRO A 95 103.26 0.93 -35.27
C PRO A 95 102.01 1.80 -35.54
N ALA A 96 101.84 2.14 -36.82
CA ALA A 96 100.75 2.80 -37.57
C ALA A 96 99.55 3.46 -36.83
N PRO A 97 99.14 4.69 -37.22
CA PRO A 97 98.00 5.38 -36.62
C PRO A 97 96.69 4.71 -37.03
N ILE A 98 96.01 4.09 -36.05
CA ILE A 98 94.59 3.79 -36.15
C ILE A 98 93.86 5.13 -36.04
N ASP A 99 93.05 5.47 -37.05
CA ASP A 99 92.20 6.67 -37.05
C ASP A 99 91.09 6.54 -35.98
N THR A 100 91.44 6.94 -34.76
CA THR A 100 90.56 6.96 -33.59
C THR A 100 89.50 8.05 -33.67
N SER A 101 89.70 9.07 -34.53
CA SER A 101 88.81 10.22 -34.69
C SER A 101 87.55 9.87 -35.49
N ALA A 102 87.71 9.16 -36.61
CA ALA A 102 86.59 8.74 -37.44
C ALA A 102 85.63 7.77 -36.72
N THR A 103 86.19 6.86 -35.92
CA THR A 103 85.41 5.88 -35.14
C THR A 103 84.63 6.56 -34.00
N GLN A 104 85.21 7.56 -33.35
CA GLN A 104 84.51 8.36 -32.33
C GLN A 104 83.38 9.20 -32.93
N ILE A 105 83.61 9.83 -34.09
CA ILE A 105 82.58 10.62 -34.78
C ILE A 105 81.39 9.73 -35.20
N ALA A 106 81.65 8.53 -35.71
CA ALA A 106 80.59 7.58 -36.04
C ALA A 106 79.78 7.15 -34.81
N SER A 107 80.43 6.94 -33.67
CA SER A 107 79.79 6.60 -32.40
C SER A 107 78.91 7.75 -31.87
N LEU A 108 79.43 8.98 -31.89
CA LEU A 108 78.69 10.17 -31.47
C LEU A 108 77.49 10.45 -32.39
N ASN A 109 77.63 10.29 -33.70
CA ASN A 109 76.52 10.45 -34.65
C ASN A 109 75.43 9.40 -34.43
N LYS A 110 75.81 8.17 -34.08
CA LYS A 110 74.84 7.14 -33.70
C LYS A 110 74.11 7.51 -32.41
N GLN A 111 74.82 7.99 -31.38
CA GLN A 111 74.20 8.46 -30.14
C GLN A 111 73.24 9.65 -30.40
N ILE A 112 73.60 10.57 -31.28
CA ILE A 112 72.72 11.70 -31.67
C ILE A 112 71.46 11.17 -32.36
N ALA A 113 71.58 10.20 -33.27
CA ALA A 113 70.43 9.60 -33.95
C ALA A 113 69.51 8.84 -32.98
N ASP A 114 70.10 8.07 -32.05
CA ASP A 114 69.36 7.33 -31.02
C ASP A 114 68.60 8.30 -30.08
N LEU A 115 69.26 9.39 -29.64
CA LEU A 115 68.64 10.44 -28.83
C LEU A 115 67.54 11.20 -29.59
N GLN A 116 67.71 11.44 -30.89
CA GLN A 116 66.67 12.06 -31.72
C GLN A 116 65.42 11.16 -31.84
N ALA A 117 65.61 9.84 -31.94
CA ALA A 117 64.52 8.88 -31.94
C ALA A 117 63.80 8.81 -30.59
N GLU A 118 64.55 8.87 -29.48
CA GLU A 118 63.98 8.92 -28.13
C GLU A 118 63.18 10.21 -27.89
N ILE A 119 63.69 11.37 -28.31
CA ILE A 119 62.99 12.66 -28.25
C ILE A 119 61.69 12.63 -29.08
N ALA A 120 61.71 12.02 -30.26
CA ALA A 120 60.50 11.88 -31.08
C ALA A 120 59.44 11.01 -30.38
N THR A 121 59.87 9.93 -29.72
CA THR A 121 59.00 9.03 -28.96
C THR A 121 58.39 9.73 -27.74
N LEU A 122 59.21 10.45 -26.96
CA LEU A 122 58.76 11.23 -25.81
C LEU A 122 57.79 12.34 -26.22
N LYS A 123 58.02 13.02 -27.35
CA LYS A 123 57.08 14.03 -27.88
C LYS A 123 55.71 13.43 -28.22
N ALA A 124 55.68 12.24 -28.82
CA ALA A 124 54.42 11.55 -29.11
C ALA A 124 53.69 11.15 -27.81
N GLU A 125 54.42 10.71 -26.79
CA GLU A 125 53.84 10.33 -25.50
C GLU A 125 53.30 11.54 -24.73
N ILE A 126 54.00 12.69 -24.77
CA ILE A 126 53.53 13.96 -24.18
C ILE A 126 52.25 14.44 -24.87
N ALA A 127 52.18 14.36 -26.20
CA ALA A 127 50.98 14.73 -26.95
C ALA A 127 49.78 13.86 -26.54
N LYS A 128 49.98 12.54 -26.43
CA LYS A 128 48.95 11.61 -25.96
C LYS A 128 48.48 11.93 -24.54
N LYS A 129 49.40 12.14 -23.60
CA LYS A 129 49.05 12.53 -22.21
C LYS A 129 48.36 13.89 -22.13
N SER A 130 48.69 14.83 -23.01
CA SER A 130 48.02 16.14 -23.09
C SER A 130 46.54 15.99 -23.49
N ASP A 131 46.24 15.13 -24.45
CA ASP A 131 44.86 14.89 -24.89
C ASP A 131 44.05 14.08 -23.87
N GLU A 132 44.68 13.11 -23.20
CA GLU A 132 44.09 12.41 -22.05
C GLU A 132 43.74 13.39 -20.91
N SER A 133 44.65 14.33 -20.59
CA SER A 133 44.44 15.38 -19.58
C SER A 133 43.29 16.35 -19.94
N LYS A 134 43.15 16.73 -21.22
CA LYS A 134 42.01 17.54 -21.68
C LYS A 134 40.69 16.79 -21.53
N SER A 135 40.67 15.49 -21.86
CA SER A 135 39.47 14.66 -21.69
C SER A 135 39.06 14.52 -20.22
N ALA A 136 40.04 14.34 -19.33
CA ALA A 136 39.82 14.26 -17.88
C ALA A 136 39.31 15.59 -17.32
N SER A 137 39.85 16.72 -17.78
CA SER A 137 39.38 18.07 -17.40
C SER A 137 37.93 18.32 -17.84
N ALA A 138 37.56 17.90 -19.06
CA ALA A 138 36.18 17.99 -19.54
C ALA A 138 35.23 17.10 -18.71
N GLN A 139 35.67 15.89 -18.35
CA GLN A 139 34.89 14.98 -17.52
C GLN A 139 34.70 15.51 -16.09
N SER A 140 35.72 16.14 -15.49
CA SER A 140 35.59 16.81 -14.18
C SER A 140 34.57 17.94 -14.20
N LYS A 141 34.49 18.74 -15.28
CA LYS A 141 33.45 19.77 -15.42
C LYS A 141 32.03 19.20 -15.49
N VAL A 142 31.86 18.06 -16.14
CA VAL A 142 30.56 17.36 -16.20
C VAL A 142 30.17 16.84 -14.81
N PHE A 143 31.10 16.24 -14.08
CA PHE A 143 30.84 15.82 -12.70
C PHE A 143 30.53 16.99 -11.78
N GLU A 144 31.19 18.12 -11.94
CA GLU A 144 30.93 19.32 -11.14
C GLU A 144 29.54 19.91 -11.42
N GLN A 145 29.09 19.93 -12.68
CA GLN A 145 27.71 20.28 -13.02
C GLN A 145 26.69 19.29 -12.44
N GLN A 146 26.96 17.98 -12.50
CA GLN A 146 26.08 16.97 -11.90
C GLN A 146 25.96 17.15 -10.38
N VAL A 147 27.07 17.45 -9.69
CA VAL A 147 27.07 17.73 -8.25
C VAL A 147 26.27 18.99 -7.93
N GLN A 148 26.41 20.06 -8.72
CA GLN A 148 25.61 21.28 -8.55
C GLN A 148 24.10 21.02 -8.74
N GLU A 149 23.72 20.23 -9.74
CA GLU A 149 22.32 19.87 -9.97
C GLU A 149 21.75 18.98 -8.85
N GLN A 150 22.53 18.01 -8.36
CA GLN A 150 22.16 17.19 -7.21
C GLN A 150 21.97 18.04 -5.94
N ASN A 151 22.85 19.02 -5.71
CA ASN A 151 22.73 19.94 -4.58
C ASN A 151 21.48 20.83 -4.69
N ALA A 152 21.11 21.30 -5.88
CA ALA A 152 19.88 22.05 -6.10
C ALA A 152 18.63 21.18 -5.83
N ARG A 153 18.64 19.92 -6.29
CA ARG A 153 17.57 18.96 -6.00
C ARG A 153 17.46 18.63 -4.51
N LEU A 154 18.60 18.52 -3.81
CA LEU A 154 18.63 18.31 -2.37
C LEU A 154 18.06 19.50 -1.60
N ALA A 155 18.36 20.73 -2.03
CA ALA A 155 17.80 21.94 -1.43
C ALA A 155 16.28 22.02 -1.59
N GLU A 156 15.76 21.70 -2.79
CA GLU A 156 14.31 21.65 -3.03
C GLU A 156 13.63 20.52 -2.22
N ALA A 157 14.27 19.35 -2.14
CA ALA A 157 13.78 18.26 -1.30
C ALA A 157 13.75 18.65 0.19
N ASN A 158 14.77 19.34 0.69
CA ASN A 158 14.81 19.82 2.08
C ASN A 158 13.71 20.85 2.35
N LYS A 159 13.48 21.79 1.43
CA LYS A 159 12.37 22.74 1.51
C LYS A 159 11.03 22.01 1.60
N ARG A 160 10.83 21.00 0.74
CA ARG A 160 9.63 20.16 0.74
C ARG A 160 9.47 19.35 2.03
N ILE A 161 10.56 18.84 2.60
CA ILE A 161 10.55 18.14 3.90
C ILE A 161 10.11 19.11 5.00
N THR A 162 10.58 20.36 4.99
CA THR A 162 10.16 21.38 5.97
C THR A 162 8.69 21.74 5.82
N GLU A 163 8.19 21.92 4.59
CA GLU A 163 6.76 22.15 4.32
C GLU A 163 5.91 20.97 4.80
N LEU A 164 6.33 19.74 4.49
CA LEU A 164 5.67 18.52 4.94
C LEU A 164 5.73 18.33 6.46
N ALA A 165 6.78 18.80 7.14
CA ALA A 165 6.88 18.78 8.59
C ALA A 165 5.85 19.73 9.23
N VAL A 166 5.67 20.93 8.68
CA VAL A 166 4.64 21.89 9.12
C VAL A 166 3.23 21.33 8.86
N GLU A 167 3.01 20.69 7.71
CA GLU A 167 1.76 19.96 7.44
C GLU A 167 1.56 18.79 8.39
N ALA A 168 2.61 18.05 8.75
CA ALA A 168 2.54 16.96 9.72
C ALA A 168 2.24 17.47 11.14
N ASP A 169 2.77 18.62 11.54
CA ASP A 169 2.48 19.25 12.84
C ASP A 169 1.03 19.74 12.90
N SER A 170 0.55 20.39 11.84
CA SER A 170 -0.87 20.79 11.74
C SER A 170 -1.82 19.58 11.68
N ALA A 171 -1.43 18.50 10.99
CA ALA A 171 -2.13 17.22 11.02
C ALA A 171 -2.06 16.55 12.40
N THR A 172 -0.99 16.74 13.17
CA THR A 172 -0.86 16.25 14.55
C THR A 172 -1.77 17.01 15.49
N VAL A 173 -1.90 18.33 15.32
CA VAL A 173 -2.90 19.14 16.05
C VAL A 173 -4.32 18.74 15.67
N ALA A 174 -4.61 18.53 14.38
CA ALA A 174 -5.91 18.04 13.92
C ALA A 174 -6.19 16.61 14.43
N LYS A 175 -5.17 15.75 14.48
CA LYS A 175 -5.25 14.40 15.07
C LYS A 175 -5.44 14.46 16.58
N GLN A 176 -4.84 15.40 17.29
CA GLN A 176 -5.05 15.60 18.72
C GLN A 176 -6.47 16.11 18.98
N GLN A 177 -6.98 17.03 18.17
CA GLN A 177 -8.38 17.46 18.20
C GLN A 177 -9.34 16.32 17.83
N LEU A 178 -8.95 15.44 16.92
CA LEU A 178 -9.70 14.24 16.57
C LEU A 178 -9.64 13.18 17.68
N ILE A 179 -8.52 13.04 18.39
CA ILE A 179 -8.37 12.18 19.58
C ILE A 179 -9.19 12.75 20.73
N GLU A 180 -9.27 14.07 20.90
CA GLU A 180 -10.15 14.71 21.89
C GLU A 180 -11.63 14.58 21.50
N ALA A 181 -11.97 14.68 20.21
CA ALA A 181 -13.30 14.40 19.70
C ALA A 181 -13.66 12.91 19.80
N GLU A 182 -12.71 12.01 19.55
CA GLU A 182 -12.83 10.56 19.71
C GLU A 182 -12.88 10.17 21.18
N ALA A 183 -12.23 10.90 22.10
CA ALA A 183 -12.36 10.71 23.54
C ALA A 183 -13.71 11.22 24.05
N LYS A 184 -14.25 12.30 23.46
CA LYS A 184 -15.63 12.77 23.65
C LYS A 184 -16.68 11.83 23.03
N ILE A 185 -16.33 11.10 21.97
CA ILE A 185 -17.19 10.05 21.38
C ILE A 185 -16.99 8.74 22.12
N ALA A 186 -15.82 8.44 22.69
CA ALA A 186 -15.57 7.25 23.49
C ALA A 186 -16.27 7.35 24.85
N SER A 187 -16.44 8.55 25.42
CA SER A 187 -17.36 8.75 26.54
C SER A 187 -18.82 8.50 26.14
N ILE A 188 -19.18 8.63 24.85
CA ILE A 188 -20.48 8.25 24.26
C ILE A 188 -20.51 6.77 23.81
N ALA A 189 -19.40 6.13 23.46
CA ALA A 189 -19.31 4.71 23.14
C ALA A 189 -19.18 3.84 24.41
N THR A 190 -18.95 4.48 25.56
CA THR A 190 -19.11 3.89 26.90
C THR A 190 -20.59 3.78 27.30
N VAL A 191 -21.53 3.89 26.37
CA VAL A 191 -22.99 3.72 26.62
C VAL A 191 -23.41 2.24 26.77
N ALA A 192 -22.49 1.28 26.56
CA ALA A 192 -22.73 -0.13 26.87
C ALA A 192 -21.85 -0.69 28.01
N LYS A 193 -21.23 0.16 28.85
CA LYS A 193 -20.96 -0.27 30.23
C LYS A 193 -22.25 -0.03 30.98
N THR A 194 -22.87 -1.12 31.44
CA THR A 194 -24.01 -1.14 32.37
C THR A 194 -24.04 0.15 33.18
N ALA A 195 -24.87 1.12 32.79
CA ALA A 195 -25.19 2.19 33.71
C ALA A 195 -25.67 1.50 34.98
N THR A 196 -25.15 1.92 36.12
CA THR A 196 -25.77 1.54 37.38
C THR A 196 -27.18 2.11 37.31
N GLU A 197 -28.19 1.29 37.62
CA GLU A 197 -29.56 1.76 37.73
C GLU A 197 -29.59 3.01 38.62
N GLY A 198 -30.19 4.10 38.13
CA GLY A 198 -30.21 5.38 38.85
C GLY A 198 -29.02 6.32 38.62
N GLN A 199 -28.13 6.06 37.64
CA GLN A 199 -27.13 7.05 37.24
C GLN A 199 -27.81 8.31 36.68
N GLU A 200 -27.52 9.47 37.28
CA GLU A 200 -28.12 10.76 36.91
C GLU A 200 -27.18 11.58 36.01
N VAL A 201 -27.75 12.22 35.00
CA VAL A 201 -27.10 13.24 34.16
C VAL A 201 -27.93 14.52 34.19
N VAL A 202 -27.31 15.67 33.90
CA VAL A 202 -28.01 16.96 33.88
C VAL A 202 -28.49 17.31 32.47
N ASP A 203 -29.71 17.82 32.35
CA ASP A 203 -30.23 18.37 31.10
C ASP A 203 -29.72 19.81 30.85
N ALA A 204 -30.10 20.39 29.71
CA ALA A 204 -29.76 21.78 29.35
C ALA A 204 -30.19 22.81 30.42
N LYS A 205 -31.27 22.54 31.15
CA LYS A 205 -31.88 23.37 32.18
C LYS A 205 -31.31 23.12 33.59
N GLY A 206 -30.42 22.12 33.75
CA GLY A 206 -29.82 21.74 35.02
C GLY A 206 -30.61 20.72 35.83
N ASN A 207 -31.68 20.14 35.28
CA ASN A 207 -32.45 19.10 35.95
C ASN A 207 -31.70 17.77 35.91
N LYS A 208 -31.77 17.01 37.01
CA LYS A 208 -31.25 15.64 37.08
C LYS A 208 -32.18 14.69 36.33
N VAL A 209 -31.60 13.88 35.47
CA VAL A 209 -32.30 12.88 34.67
C VAL A 209 -31.65 11.51 34.92
N ALA A 210 -32.44 10.58 35.44
CA ALA A 210 -32.00 9.21 35.68
C ALA A 210 -32.11 8.34 34.42
N THR A 211 -31.40 7.22 34.43
CA THR A 211 -31.60 6.13 33.46
C THR A 211 -32.92 5.39 33.69
N VAL A 212 -33.42 4.66 32.67
CA VAL A 212 -34.70 3.92 32.74
C VAL A 212 -34.50 2.46 32.34
N VAL A 213 -35.15 1.53 33.04
CA VAL A 213 -35.13 0.10 32.68
C VAL A 213 -36.00 -0.15 31.44
N ALA A 214 -35.43 -0.83 30.44
CA ALA A 214 -36.13 -1.21 29.22
C ALA A 214 -37.15 -2.32 29.52
N LYS A 215 -38.34 -2.22 28.93
CA LYS A 215 -39.43 -3.19 29.10
C LYS A 215 -39.87 -3.77 27.76
N ASP A 216 -40.35 -5.01 27.77
CA ASP A 216 -41.01 -5.63 26.63
C ASP A 216 -42.47 -5.15 26.47
N GLU A 217 -43.17 -5.69 25.48
CA GLU A 217 -44.57 -5.32 25.19
C GLU A 217 -45.56 -5.78 26.27
N ALA A 218 -45.18 -6.74 27.11
CA ALA A 218 -45.94 -7.19 28.27
C ALA A 218 -45.61 -6.38 29.53
N GLY A 219 -44.66 -5.43 29.46
CA GLY A 219 -44.20 -4.62 30.58
C GLY A 219 -43.15 -5.31 31.47
N THR A 220 -42.59 -6.44 31.03
CA THR A 220 -41.54 -7.18 31.72
C THR A 220 -40.19 -6.52 31.49
N ASP A 221 -39.37 -6.43 32.54
CA ASP A 221 -38.02 -5.87 32.44
C ASP A 221 -37.15 -6.73 31.52
N LEU A 222 -36.52 -6.07 30.56
CA LEU A 222 -35.53 -6.69 29.69
C LEU A 222 -34.20 -6.81 30.42
N THR A 223 -33.45 -7.85 30.09
CA THR A 223 -32.13 -8.09 30.66
C THR A 223 -31.02 -8.06 29.62
N ASP A 224 -29.82 -7.70 30.07
CA ASP A 224 -28.58 -7.77 29.31
C ASP A 224 -28.06 -9.22 29.21
N GLU A 225 -26.90 -9.41 28.57
CA GLU A 225 -26.28 -10.73 28.40
C GLU A 225 -25.92 -11.43 29.72
N ASN A 226 -25.81 -10.67 30.82
CA ASN A 226 -25.47 -11.16 32.15
C ASN A 226 -26.72 -11.38 33.03
N GLY A 227 -27.92 -11.13 32.51
CA GLY A 227 -29.18 -11.23 33.25
C GLY A 227 -29.49 -10.02 34.13
N LYS A 228 -28.74 -8.92 34.00
CA LYS A 228 -29.04 -7.65 34.71
C LYS A 228 -30.07 -6.85 33.92
N ALA A 229 -30.91 -6.06 34.59
CA ALA A 229 -31.85 -5.15 33.93
C ALA A 229 -31.14 -4.29 32.86
N LEU A 230 -31.69 -4.27 31.65
CA LEU A 230 -31.20 -3.45 30.55
C LEU A 230 -31.60 -2.01 30.80
N VAL A 231 -30.62 -1.13 30.91
CA VAL A 231 -30.81 0.27 31.26
C VAL A 231 -30.63 1.15 30.01
N LEU A 232 -31.65 1.94 29.67
CA LEU A 232 -31.65 2.91 28.57
C LEU A 232 -31.16 4.26 29.08
N GLN A 233 -30.02 4.68 28.55
CA GLN A 233 -29.39 5.94 28.91
C GLN A 233 -30.04 7.13 28.17
N PRO A 234 -30.11 8.31 28.82
CA PRO A 234 -30.36 9.57 28.12
C PRO A 234 -29.34 9.79 27.00
N ILE A 235 -29.81 10.30 25.87
CA ILE A 235 -28.91 10.72 24.79
C ILE A 235 -28.23 12.01 25.23
N LEU A 236 -26.91 12.07 25.08
CA LEU A 236 -26.09 13.23 25.47
C LEU A 236 -25.67 14.02 24.22
N GLY A 237 -25.83 15.34 24.28
CA GLY A 237 -25.30 16.25 23.26
C GLY A 237 -23.78 16.46 23.41
N SER A 238 -23.20 17.24 22.51
CA SER A 238 -21.78 17.61 22.50
C SER A 238 -21.28 18.26 23.81
N SER A 239 -22.19 18.88 24.58
CA SER A 239 -21.89 19.45 25.89
C SER A 239 -21.93 18.43 27.05
N GLY A 240 -22.19 17.15 26.77
CA GLY A 240 -22.38 16.09 27.77
C GLY A 240 -23.70 16.19 28.55
N LYS A 241 -24.64 17.04 28.12
CA LYS A 241 -25.96 17.21 28.75
C LYS A 241 -27.02 16.37 28.07
N ALA A 242 -28.03 15.95 28.81
CA ALA A 242 -29.16 15.21 28.27
C ALA A 242 -29.93 16.04 27.23
N VAL A 243 -30.15 15.45 26.06
CA VAL A 243 -30.96 16.03 24.98
C VAL A 243 -32.43 15.88 25.32
N VAL A 244 -33.18 16.95 25.11
CA VAL A 244 -34.65 16.96 25.22
C VAL A 244 -35.27 17.15 23.85
N ASP A 245 -36.45 16.58 23.64
CA ASP A 245 -37.24 16.80 22.44
C ASP A 245 -37.96 18.16 22.48
N ASP A 246 -38.73 18.47 21.44
CA ASP A 246 -39.49 19.73 21.32
C ASP A 246 -40.57 19.89 22.41
N LYS A 247 -40.94 18.80 23.09
CA LYS A 247 -41.88 18.81 24.23
C LYS A 247 -41.16 19.00 25.57
N GLY A 248 -39.83 19.00 25.57
CA GLY A 248 -39.00 19.07 26.76
C GLY A 248 -38.83 17.73 27.47
N GLU A 249 -39.19 16.62 26.83
CA GLU A 249 -38.99 15.27 27.36
C GLU A 249 -37.59 14.78 27.02
N VAL A 250 -36.97 14.03 27.94
CA VAL A 250 -35.61 13.55 27.71
C VAL A 250 -35.59 12.40 26.71
N VAL A 251 -34.79 12.57 25.66
CA VAL A 251 -34.61 11.59 24.60
C VAL A 251 -33.71 10.46 25.11
N ARG A 252 -34.12 9.22 24.86
CA ARG A 252 -33.43 8.01 25.31
C ARG A 252 -33.17 7.07 24.14
N ALA A 253 -32.14 6.25 24.30
CA ALA A 253 -31.91 5.11 23.42
C ALA A 253 -33.12 4.17 23.42
N GLN A 254 -33.32 3.45 22.31
CA GLN A 254 -34.49 2.59 22.12
C GLN A 254 -34.06 1.14 21.91
N VAL A 255 -34.93 0.18 22.18
CA VAL A 255 -34.66 -1.23 21.86
C VAL A 255 -35.07 -1.51 20.41
N ALA A 256 -34.21 -2.21 19.67
CA ALA A 256 -34.46 -2.58 18.29
C ALA A 256 -35.61 -3.59 18.19
N LYS A 257 -36.54 -3.34 17.26
CA LYS A 257 -37.68 -4.20 16.98
C LYS A 257 -37.73 -4.56 15.50
N SER A 258 -38.24 -5.75 15.18
CA SER A 258 -38.55 -6.16 13.81
C SER A 258 -39.80 -5.43 13.30
N GLU A 259 -40.12 -5.58 12.01
CA GLU A 259 -41.35 -5.02 11.43
C GLU A 259 -42.63 -5.53 12.14
N GLY A 260 -42.58 -6.73 12.72
CA GLY A 260 -43.66 -7.29 13.53
C GLY A 260 -43.65 -6.87 15.00
N GLY A 261 -42.81 -5.91 15.41
CA GLY A 261 -42.72 -5.41 16.79
C GLY A 261 -41.83 -6.24 17.74
N GLN A 262 -41.36 -7.41 17.30
CA GLN A 262 -40.57 -8.30 18.15
C GLN A 262 -39.17 -7.75 18.41
N ILE A 263 -38.70 -7.84 19.66
CA ILE A 263 -37.35 -7.41 20.04
C ILE A 263 -36.29 -8.21 19.28
N ILE A 264 -35.31 -7.49 18.74
CA ILE A 264 -34.16 -8.07 18.06
C ILE A 264 -33.07 -8.35 19.10
N TYR A 265 -32.57 -9.59 19.09
CA TYR A 265 -31.52 -10.05 19.98
C TYR A 265 -30.26 -10.40 19.20
N VAL A 266 -29.13 -10.27 19.88
CA VAL A 266 -27.82 -10.73 19.42
C VAL A 266 -27.26 -11.78 20.38
N ASP A 267 -26.60 -12.80 19.83
CA ASP A 267 -25.85 -13.77 20.62
C ASP A 267 -24.46 -13.21 20.95
N ARG A 268 -24.20 -12.94 22.23
CA ARG A 268 -22.92 -12.48 22.76
C ARG A 268 -22.11 -13.59 23.38
N ILE A 269 -20.79 -13.52 23.19
CA ILE A 269 -19.82 -14.36 23.89
C ILE A 269 -19.51 -13.66 25.22
N VAL A 270 -19.86 -14.29 26.33
CA VAL A 270 -19.56 -13.77 27.66
C VAL A 270 -18.35 -14.51 28.22
N PRO A 271 -17.26 -13.82 28.60
CA PRO A 271 -16.11 -14.46 29.23
C PRO A 271 -16.54 -15.28 30.46
N GLY A 272 -16.13 -16.55 30.52
CA GLY A 272 -16.49 -17.47 31.60
C GLY A 272 -17.86 -18.16 31.44
N SER A 273 -18.60 -17.91 30.36
CA SER A 273 -19.83 -18.66 30.05
C SER A 273 -19.58 -19.75 29.00
N PRO A 274 -20.09 -20.99 29.19
CA PRO A 274 -19.92 -22.08 28.23
C PRO A 274 -20.82 -21.94 26.99
N SER A 275 -21.78 -21.01 27.00
CA SER A 275 -22.72 -20.78 25.89
C SER A 275 -22.88 -19.30 25.59
N LYS A 276 -23.24 -18.98 24.33
CA LYS A 276 -23.58 -17.62 23.93
C LYS A 276 -24.85 -17.18 24.66
N LYS A 277 -24.89 -15.93 25.11
CA LYS A 277 -26.01 -15.31 25.81
C LYS A 277 -26.73 -14.35 24.87
N LYS A 278 -28.06 -14.28 24.96
CA LYS A 278 -28.84 -13.33 24.17
C LYS A 278 -28.83 -11.98 24.85
N ALA A 279 -28.69 -10.91 24.08
CA ALA A 279 -28.92 -9.56 24.56
C ALA A 279 -29.74 -8.75 23.56
N PRO A 280 -30.65 -7.88 24.03
CA PRO A 280 -31.38 -6.96 23.17
C PRO A 280 -30.42 -5.99 22.46
N VAL A 281 -30.72 -5.67 21.21
CA VAL A 281 -30.01 -4.65 20.45
C VAL A 281 -30.57 -3.27 20.79
N VAL A 282 -29.70 -2.30 21.04
CA VAL A 282 -30.08 -0.92 21.41
C VAL A 282 -29.78 0.05 20.26
N LEU A 283 -30.77 0.83 19.86
CA LEU A 283 -30.70 1.87 18.83
C LEU A 283 -30.32 3.21 19.45
N LEU A 284 -29.50 3.97 18.73
CA LEU A 284 -29.07 5.31 19.14
C LEU A 284 -29.71 6.35 18.23
N ASN A 285 -30.23 7.42 18.83
CA ASN A 285 -30.75 8.56 18.09
C ASN A 285 -29.63 9.30 17.36
N VAL A 286 -29.96 9.83 16.19
CA VAL A 286 -29.04 10.69 15.43
C VAL A 286 -29.28 12.14 15.79
N LEU A 287 -28.20 12.84 16.12
CA LEU A 287 -28.22 14.25 16.46
C LEU A 287 -27.72 15.10 15.30
N GLY A 288 -28.29 16.29 15.16
CA GLY A 288 -27.79 17.35 14.30
C GLY A 288 -26.56 18.02 14.90
N SER A 289 -25.95 18.93 14.14
CA SER A 289 -24.81 19.73 14.63
C SER A 289 -25.18 20.68 15.78
N ASP A 290 -26.48 20.89 16.00
CA ASP A 290 -27.06 21.70 17.08
C ASP A 290 -27.48 20.87 18.30
N ASP A 291 -27.05 19.61 18.38
CA ASP A 291 -27.40 18.64 19.43
C ASP A 291 -28.89 18.31 19.53
N LYS A 292 -29.69 18.67 18.52
CA LYS A 292 -31.11 18.27 18.44
C LYS A 292 -31.27 16.92 17.77
N VAL A 293 -32.31 16.20 18.18
CA VAL A 293 -32.70 14.95 17.53
C VAL A 293 -33.17 15.26 16.12
N LEU A 294 -32.55 14.62 15.14
CA LEU A 294 -33.03 14.67 13.76
C LEU A 294 -34.25 13.76 13.62
N THR A 295 -35.24 14.23 12.88
CA THR A 295 -36.46 13.48 12.58
C THR A 295 -36.52 13.09 11.11
N GLY A 296 -37.15 11.96 10.83
CA GLY A 296 -37.45 11.51 9.48
C GLY A 296 -38.67 12.22 8.90
N PRO A 297 -39.00 11.96 7.62
CA PRO A 297 -40.21 12.47 6.97
C PRO A 297 -41.52 12.08 7.68
N ASP A 298 -41.49 10.98 8.45
CA ASP A 298 -42.59 10.49 9.28
C ASP A 298 -42.73 11.22 10.63
N GLY A 299 -41.87 12.21 10.89
CA GLY A 299 -41.82 12.96 12.14
C GLY A 299 -41.21 12.18 13.32
N LYS A 300 -40.74 10.95 13.12
CA LYS A 300 -40.11 10.15 14.18
C LYS A 300 -38.62 10.44 14.27
N PRO A 301 -38.00 10.28 15.46
CA PRO A 301 -36.55 10.37 15.61
C PRO A 301 -35.82 9.40 14.68
N LEU A 302 -34.80 9.91 13.99
CA LEU A 302 -33.85 9.09 13.26
C LEU A 302 -32.98 8.32 14.24
N THR A 303 -32.78 7.05 13.95
CA THR A 303 -31.96 6.15 14.77
C THR A 303 -30.97 5.39 13.91
N THR A 304 -29.91 4.87 14.54
CA THR A 304 -29.13 3.78 13.97
C THR A 304 -29.99 2.54 13.81
N ALA A 305 -29.60 1.64 12.90
CA ALA A 305 -30.28 0.37 12.70
C ALA A 305 -29.27 -0.78 12.63
N PRO A 306 -29.57 -1.95 13.24
CA PRO A 306 -28.73 -3.12 13.05
C PRO A 306 -28.87 -3.66 11.63
N VAL A 307 -27.78 -4.19 11.09
CA VAL A 307 -27.82 -4.86 9.78
C VAL A 307 -28.36 -6.27 9.98
N ILE A 308 -29.53 -6.54 9.43
CA ILE A 308 -30.18 -7.85 9.48
C ILE A 308 -29.54 -8.79 8.45
N LYS A 309 -29.24 -10.03 8.86
CA LYS A 309 -28.72 -11.09 7.98
C LYS A 309 -29.85 -11.93 7.39
N GLU A 310 -30.60 -12.60 8.26
CA GLU A 310 -31.78 -13.42 7.90
C GLU A 310 -32.70 -13.52 9.12
N GLY A 311 -34.02 -13.38 8.92
CA GLY A 311 -34.99 -13.33 10.01
C GLY A 311 -34.67 -12.22 11.01
N ASN A 312 -34.59 -12.58 12.30
CA ASN A 312 -34.26 -11.65 13.39
C ASN A 312 -32.77 -11.69 13.79
N SER A 313 -31.90 -12.32 12.99
CA SER A 313 -30.46 -12.36 13.27
C SER A 313 -29.74 -11.17 12.65
N VAL A 314 -28.82 -10.58 13.41
CA VAL A 314 -28.03 -9.41 12.99
C VAL A 314 -26.59 -9.80 12.67
N PHE A 315 -25.95 -9.02 11.81
CA PHE A 315 -24.50 -9.09 11.68
C PHE A 315 -23.83 -8.55 12.93
N VAL A 316 -22.75 -9.22 13.35
CA VAL A 316 -21.94 -8.82 14.49
C VAL A 316 -20.51 -8.57 14.06
N ASP A 317 -19.83 -7.67 14.77
CA ASP A 317 -18.41 -7.40 14.61
C ASP A 317 -17.57 -8.54 15.22
N LYS A 318 -16.23 -8.40 15.13
CA LYS A 318 -15.27 -9.35 15.70
C LYS A 318 -15.38 -9.54 17.22
N ASN A 319 -16.04 -8.64 17.94
CA ASN A 319 -16.27 -8.70 19.38
C ASN A 319 -17.67 -9.24 19.72
N GLY A 320 -18.50 -9.57 18.72
CA GLY A 320 -19.87 -10.02 18.92
C GLY A 320 -20.87 -8.88 19.15
N LEU A 321 -20.48 -7.61 18.92
CA LEU A 321 -21.39 -6.47 18.98
C LEU A 321 -22.15 -6.32 17.66
N PRO A 322 -23.43 -5.89 17.68
CA PRO A 322 -24.20 -5.72 16.45
C PRO A 322 -23.57 -4.65 15.56
N ILE A 323 -23.42 -4.96 14.27
CA ILE A 323 -23.01 -3.98 13.27
C ILE A 323 -24.19 -3.06 12.99
N MET A 324 -23.99 -1.78 13.29
CA MET A 324 -25.00 -0.74 13.11
C MET A 324 -24.71 0.07 11.85
N VAL A 325 -25.76 0.38 11.11
CA VAL A 325 -25.77 1.39 10.05
C VAL A 325 -26.42 2.67 10.55
N ARG A 326 -26.04 3.79 9.96
CA ARG A 326 -26.54 5.11 10.32
C ARG A 326 -27.24 5.79 9.15
N PRO A 327 -28.24 6.65 9.41
CA PRO A 327 -28.77 7.59 8.43
C PRO A 327 -27.65 8.41 7.79
N VAL A 328 -27.79 8.65 6.48
CA VAL A 328 -26.86 9.47 5.71
C VAL A 328 -27.43 10.88 5.68
N LEU A 329 -26.58 11.85 6.03
CA LEU A 329 -26.93 13.26 6.03
C LEU A 329 -26.26 13.97 4.86
N ASN A 330 -26.94 14.96 4.27
CA ASN A 330 -26.36 15.84 3.26
C ASN A 330 -25.42 16.87 3.93
N SER A 331 -24.83 17.76 3.12
CA SER A 331 -23.92 18.81 3.62
C SER A 331 -24.60 19.83 4.55
N SER A 332 -25.94 19.92 4.52
CA SER A 332 -26.75 20.76 5.39
C SER A 332 -27.12 20.06 6.71
N GLY A 333 -26.76 18.79 6.88
CA GLY A 333 -27.11 17.99 8.05
C GLY A 333 -28.50 17.36 7.99
N GLU A 334 -29.19 17.43 6.86
CA GLU A 334 -30.53 16.87 6.67
C GLU A 334 -30.45 15.41 6.18
N PRO A 335 -31.40 14.53 6.55
CA PRO A 335 -31.42 13.16 6.06
C PRO A 335 -31.58 13.09 4.54
N VAL A 336 -30.76 12.27 3.90
CA VAL A 336 -30.89 11.99 2.47
C VAL A 336 -32.03 10.99 2.25
N LEU A 337 -32.93 11.31 1.33
CA LEU A 337 -34.12 10.51 1.05
C LEU A 337 -34.06 9.84 -0.33
N ASP A 338 -34.68 8.67 -0.41
CA ASP A 338 -35.10 8.02 -1.65
C ASP A 338 -36.62 7.79 -1.60
N GLY A 339 -37.38 8.70 -2.22
CA GLY A 339 -38.81 8.83 -1.94
C GLY A 339 -39.02 9.23 -0.48
N ASP A 340 -39.84 8.47 0.25
CA ASP A 340 -40.09 8.70 1.68
C ASP A 340 -39.12 7.92 2.60
N LYS A 341 -38.17 7.17 2.01
CA LYS A 341 -37.23 6.34 2.78
C LYS A 341 -35.95 7.10 3.06
N VAL A 342 -35.56 7.14 4.33
CA VAL A 342 -34.25 7.66 4.75
C VAL A 342 -33.17 6.68 4.31
N LEU A 343 -32.18 7.17 3.58
CA LEU A 343 -31.03 6.38 3.17
C LEU A 343 -30.08 6.16 4.33
N MET A 344 -29.68 4.91 4.53
CA MET A 344 -28.72 4.49 5.54
C MET A 344 -27.40 4.15 4.88
N THR A 345 -26.29 4.19 5.61
CA THR A 345 -25.05 3.54 5.17
C THR A 345 -25.31 2.05 4.94
N LYS A 346 -24.57 1.43 4.02
CA LYS A 346 -24.76 0.02 3.66
C LYS A 346 -23.56 -0.83 4.03
N LEU A 347 -23.77 -1.88 4.81
CA LEU A 347 -22.70 -2.84 5.10
C LEU A 347 -22.29 -3.57 3.83
N ILE A 348 -20.97 -3.61 3.58
CA ILE A 348 -20.41 -4.43 2.52
C ILE A 348 -20.09 -5.83 3.05
N THR A 349 -20.47 -6.84 2.25
CA THR A 349 -20.28 -8.25 2.58
C THR A 349 -19.53 -9.00 1.48
N PHE A 350 -18.82 -10.05 1.86
CA PHE A 350 -18.56 -11.17 0.95
C PHE A 350 -19.84 -12.00 0.84
N GLY A 351 -20.33 -12.17 -0.39
CA GLY A 351 -21.63 -12.77 -0.65
C GLY A 351 -22.74 -12.07 0.12
N LYS A 352 -23.62 -12.85 0.75
CA LYS A 352 -24.69 -12.35 1.63
C LYS A 352 -24.44 -12.65 3.11
N SER A 353 -23.28 -13.20 3.47
CA SER A 353 -23.13 -13.92 4.73
C SER A 353 -22.00 -13.45 5.63
N GLU A 354 -21.01 -12.73 5.08
CA GLU A 354 -19.78 -12.38 5.80
C GLU A 354 -19.50 -10.87 5.68
N PRO A 355 -19.44 -10.10 6.78
CA PRO A 355 -19.04 -8.71 6.75
C PRO A 355 -17.60 -8.52 6.29
N ILE A 356 -17.35 -7.42 5.58
CA ILE A 356 -15.99 -6.99 5.24
C ILE A 356 -15.49 -6.05 6.33
N TYR A 357 -14.24 -6.20 6.74
CA TYR A 357 -13.61 -5.38 7.78
C TYR A 357 -12.37 -4.68 7.25
N ASP A 358 -12.16 -3.44 7.66
CA ASP A 358 -10.87 -2.79 7.43
C ASP A 358 -9.77 -3.36 8.34
N SER A 359 -8.54 -2.91 8.15
CA SER A 359 -7.38 -3.35 8.94
C SER A 359 -7.47 -3.00 10.44
N SER A 360 -8.36 -2.10 10.85
CA SER A 360 -8.65 -1.82 12.27
C SER A 360 -9.64 -2.83 12.87
N GLY A 361 -10.31 -3.60 12.02
CA GLY A 361 -11.42 -4.49 12.35
C GLY A 361 -12.75 -3.76 12.45
N SER A 362 -12.87 -2.55 11.87
CA SER A 362 -14.14 -1.85 11.71
C SER A 362 -14.86 -2.38 10.48
N PRO A 363 -16.19 -2.56 10.51
CA PRO A 363 -16.93 -3.01 9.34
C PRO A 363 -16.87 -1.97 8.22
N VAL A 364 -16.72 -2.43 6.98
CA VAL A 364 -16.70 -1.58 5.79
C VAL A 364 -18.13 -1.20 5.42
N LEU A 365 -18.46 0.08 5.58
CA LEU A 365 -19.76 0.65 5.23
C LEU A 365 -19.63 1.54 3.99
N ALA A 366 -20.48 1.31 2.99
CA ALA A 366 -20.63 2.18 1.84
C ALA A 366 -21.63 3.31 2.10
N LEU A 367 -21.39 4.44 1.46
CA LEU A 367 -22.27 5.61 1.49
C LEU A 367 -22.97 5.76 0.14
N PRO A 368 -24.23 6.25 0.09
CA PRO A 368 -24.83 6.64 -1.17
C PRO A 368 -24.05 7.83 -1.73
N LEU A 369 -23.77 7.79 -3.03
CA LEU A 369 -23.20 8.91 -3.75
C LEU A 369 -24.26 10.01 -3.83
N LEU A 370 -23.87 11.23 -3.46
CA LEU A 370 -24.74 12.40 -3.51
C LEU A 370 -24.36 13.29 -4.69
N ASP A 371 -25.35 13.88 -5.35
CA ASP A 371 -25.15 14.93 -6.34
C ASP A 371 -24.83 16.28 -5.66
N SER A 372 -24.55 17.31 -6.46
CA SER A 372 -24.27 18.67 -5.95
C SER A 372 -25.41 19.30 -5.15
N SER A 373 -26.64 18.77 -5.26
CA SER A 373 -27.80 19.21 -4.47
C SER A 373 -28.01 18.40 -3.19
N GLY A 374 -27.12 17.45 -2.89
CA GLY A 374 -27.21 16.58 -1.73
C GLY A 374 -28.22 15.45 -1.87
N ARG A 375 -28.72 15.17 -3.08
CA ARG A 375 -29.64 14.06 -3.36
C ARG A 375 -28.88 12.83 -3.82
N ALA A 376 -29.43 11.65 -3.53
CA ALA A 376 -28.81 10.40 -3.95
C ALA A 376 -28.76 10.25 -5.47
N VAL A 377 -27.57 9.94 -6.00
CA VAL A 377 -27.38 9.55 -7.39
C VAL A 377 -27.96 8.16 -7.61
N LYS A 378 -28.72 8.01 -8.70
CA LYS A 378 -29.32 6.75 -9.13
C LYS A 378 -28.78 6.31 -10.48
N ALA A 379 -28.64 5.00 -10.66
CA ALA A 379 -28.37 4.42 -11.97
C ALA A 379 -29.64 4.42 -12.85
N GLY A 380 -29.49 4.09 -14.13
CA GLY A 380 -30.59 4.11 -15.10
C GLY A 380 -31.75 3.15 -14.76
N ASN A 381 -31.51 2.13 -13.94
CA ASN A 381 -32.52 1.23 -13.42
C ASN A 381 -33.20 1.72 -12.12
N GLY A 382 -32.86 2.92 -11.65
CA GLY A 382 -33.40 3.52 -10.42
C GLY A 382 -32.66 3.13 -9.13
N GLU A 383 -31.66 2.24 -9.18
CA GLU A 383 -30.91 1.84 -7.98
C GLU A 383 -30.01 2.98 -7.48
N VAL A 384 -30.05 3.24 -6.17
CA VAL A 384 -29.16 4.20 -5.53
C VAL A 384 -27.72 3.71 -5.59
N VAL A 385 -26.80 4.60 -5.96
CA VAL A 385 -25.38 4.26 -6.11
C VAL A 385 -24.68 4.31 -4.76
N TYR A 386 -24.29 3.17 -4.22
CA TYR A 386 -23.50 3.07 -3.00
C TYR A 386 -22.01 2.89 -3.30
N VAL A 387 -21.17 3.74 -2.71
CA VAL A 387 -19.71 3.74 -2.87
C VAL A 387 -19.01 3.33 -1.56
N PRO A 388 -18.24 2.22 -1.55
CA PRO A 388 -17.42 1.87 -0.38
C PRO A 388 -16.18 2.76 -0.27
N PRO A 389 -15.53 2.80 0.90
CA PRO A 389 -14.20 3.40 1.02
C PRO A 389 -13.17 2.65 0.17
N VAL A 390 -12.13 3.36 -0.27
CA VAL A 390 -10.98 2.78 -0.97
C VAL A 390 -10.08 2.05 0.02
N LEU A 391 -9.74 0.80 -0.27
CA LEU A 391 -8.85 -0.01 0.57
C LEU A 391 -7.69 -0.60 -0.21
N ASN A 392 -6.49 -0.59 0.39
CA ASN A 392 -5.34 -1.31 -0.15
C ASN A 392 -5.43 -2.83 0.10
N SER A 393 -4.44 -3.59 -0.37
CA SER A 393 -4.43 -5.06 -0.32
C SER A 393 -4.46 -5.65 1.09
N LYS A 394 -4.12 -4.84 2.11
CA LYS A 394 -4.14 -5.21 3.53
C LYS A 394 -5.42 -4.77 4.25
N GLY A 395 -6.39 -4.22 3.52
CA GLY A 395 -7.62 -3.67 4.08
C GLY A 395 -7.44 -2.32 4.77
N VAL A 396 -6.33 -1.61 4.55
CA VAL A 396 -6.15 -0.27 5.10
C VAL A 396 -6.96 0.72 4.26
N VAL A 397 -7.82 1.49 4.93
CA VAL A 397 -8.62 2.55 4.30
C VAL A 397 -7.72 3.74 3.92
N LEU A 398 -7.76 4.14 2.65
CA LEU A 398 -7.13 5.37 2.18
C LEU A 398 -7.92 6.57 2.74
N ARG A 399 -7.20 7.54 3.31
CA ARG A 399 -7.79 8.75 3.91
C ARG A 399 -7.21 10.00 3.28
N ASN A 400 -8.03 11.04 3.17
CA ASN A 400 -7.59 12.37 2.72
C ASN A 400 -6.84 13.11 3.86
N ALA A 401 -6.34 14.31 3.58
CA ALA A 401 -5.62 15.13 4.56
C ALA A 401 -6.45 15.50 5.80
N ALA A 402 -7.78 15.52 5.69
CA ALA A 402 -8.70 15.73 6.80
C ALA A 402 -8.98 14.45 7.62
N GLY A 403 -8.36 13.32 7.26
CA GLY A 403 -8.56 12.02 7.90
C GLY A 403 -9.84 11.29 7.47
N GLU A 404 -10.61 11.85 6.53
CA GLU A 404 -11.83 11.25 6.00
C GLU A 404 -11.47 10.14 4.99
N PRO A 405 -12.13 8.97 5.00
CA PRO A 405 -12.00 7.93 3.97
C PRO A 405 -12.23 8.50 2.57
N VAL A 406 -11.31 8.19 1.66
CA VAL A 406 -11.51 8.37 0.23
C VAL A 406 -12.49 7.30 -0.24
N LEU A 407 -13.53 7.71 -0.96
CA LEU A 407 -14.55 6.80 -1.48
C LEU A 407 -14.19 6.29 -2.88
N ALA A 408 -14.68 5.10 -3.20
CA ALA A 408 -14.62 4.53 -4.53
C ALA A 408 -15.39 5.42 -5.53
N GLU A 409 -15.02 5.31 -6.80
CA GLU A 409 -15.58 6.08 -7.90
C GLU A 409 -16.60 5.25 -8.68
N VAL A 410 -17.65 5.91 -9.16
CA VAL A 410 -18.65 5.28 -10.02
C VAL A 410 -18.09 5.16 -11.42
N LEU A 411 -18.29 4.00 -12.04
CA LEU A 411 -17.85 3.77 -13.41
C LEU A 411 -18.97 4.09 -14.38
N ALA A 412 -18.62 4.76 -15.46
CA ALA A 412 -19.56 5.08 -16.53
C ALA A 412 -19.57 3.98 -17.59
N ASP A 413 -20.74 3.75 -18.18
CA ASP A 413 -20.91 2.93 -19.38
C ASP A 413 -20.49 3.71 -20.65
N SER A 414 -20.67 3.12 -21.83
CA SER A 414 -20.29 3.75 -23.10
C SER A 414 -21.09 5.00 -23.46
N VAL A 415 -22.23 5.24 -22.80
CA VAL A 415 -23.07 6.42 -23.02
C VAL A 415 -22.91 7.46 -21.90
N GLY A 416 -21.98 7.24 -20.97
CA GLY A 416 -21.70 8.15 -19.86
C GLY A 416 -22.66 8.01 -18.67
N SER A 417 -23.56 7.03 -18.69
CA SER A 417 -24.45 6.71 -17.56
C SER A 417 -23.76 5.80 -16.56
N VAL A 418 -24.32 5.67 -15.35
CA VAL A 418 -23.78 4.75 -14.33
C VAL A 418 -23.80 3.32 -14.88
N ALA A 419 -22.63 2.72 -15.04
CA ALA A 419 -22.49 1.35 -15.47
C ALA A 419 -23.10 0.41 -14.43
N LEU A 420 -23.74 -0.66 -14.91
CA LEU A 420 -24.28 -1.70 -14.05
C LEU A 420 -23.44 -2.97 -14.17
N ALA A 421 -23.21 -3.63 -13.04
CA ALA A 421 -22.74 -5.00 -12.98
C ALA A 421 -23.84 -5.97 -13.43
N ALA A 422 -23.47 -7.23 -13.66
CA ALA A 422 -24.39 -8.27 -14.12
C ALA A 422 -25.60 -8.51 -13.20
N ASP A 423 -25.48 -8.19 -11.91
CA ASP A 423 -26.57 -8.30 -10.94
C ASP A 423 -27.49 -7.07 -10.90
N GLY A 424 -27.31 -6.13 -11.84
CA GLY A 424 -28.06 -4.89 -11.93
C GLY A 424 -27.55 -3.79 -11.00
N LYS A 425 -26.52 -4.06 -10.17
CA LYS A 425 -26.01 -3.06 -9.23
C LYS A 425 -25.06 -2.08 -9.88
N PRO A 426 -25.01 -0.81 -9.42
CA PRO A 426 -24.02 0.16 -9.87
C PRO A 426 -22.59 -0.38 -9.75
N LEU A 427 -21.84 -0.29 -10.85
CA LEU A 427 -20.45 -0.69 -10.90
C LEU A 427 -19.58 0.44 -10.36
N VAL A 428 -18.82 0.15 -9.32
CA VAL A 428 -17.90 1.09 -8.66
C VAL A 428 -16.49 0.53 -8.67
N GLY A 429 -15.52 1.41 -8.90
CA GLY A 429 -14.11 1.10 -8.98
C GLY A 429 -13.29 1.93 -8.02
N GLN A 430 -12.09 1.47 -7.71
CA GLN A 430 -11.13 2.19 -6.89
C GLN A 430 -9.78 2.22 -7.61
N PRO A 431 -8.92 3.21 -7.35
CA PRO A 431 -7.55 3.15 -7.82
C PRO A 431 -6.85 1.89 -7.26
N TYR A 432 -6.02 1.25 -8.07
CA TYR A 432 -5.13 0.21 -7.58
C TYR A 432 -4.07 0.86 -6.70
N LEU A 433 -3.90 0.37 -5.47
CA LEU A 433 -3.00 0.96 -4.49
C LEU A 433 -1.80 0.07 -4.21
N ALA A 434 -0.64 0.70 -4.04
CA ALA A 434 0.51 0.09 -3.39
C ALA A 434 0.26 -0.07 -1.87
N ASN A 435 1.11 -0.84 -1.19
CA ASN A 435 0.98 -1.09 0.25
C ASN A 435 1.07 0.19 1.11
N ASN A 436 1.76 1.21 0.62
CA ASN A 436 1.86 2.52 1.27
C ASN A 436 0.65 3.44 0.96
N GLY A 437 -0.32 2.99 0.19
CA GLY A 437 -1.51 3.76 -0.19
C GLY A 437 -1.33 4.62 -1.44
N ALA A 438 -0.15 4.66 -2.06
CA ALA A 438 0.07 5.40 -3.30
C ALA A 438 -0.65 4.74 -4.48
N LYS A 439 -1.20 5.55 -5.40
CA LYS A 439 -1.87 5.04 -6.61
C LYS A 439 -0.85 4.42 -7.53
N VAL A 440 -1.12 3.21 -8.02
CA VAL A 440 -0.28 2.53 -9.01
C VAL A 440 -0.54 3.12 -10.39
N LEU A 441 0.53 3.46 -11.08
CA LEU A 441 0.51 4.07 -12.40
C LEU A 441 0.97 3.08 -13.46
N VAL A 442 0.28 3.09 -14.60
CA VAL A 442 0.72 2.45 -15.83
C VAL A 442 0.65 3.47 -16.94
N SER A 443 1.75 3.66 -17.66
CA SER A 443 1.90 4.72 -18.66
C SER A 443 1.52 6.11 -18.11
N ASN A 444 1.92 6.39 -16.86
CA ASN A 444 1.61 7.62 -16.11
C ASN A 444 0.11 7.86 -15.82
N ALA A 445 -0.75 6.86 -15.99
CA ALA A 445 -2.16 6.93 -15.63
C ALA A 445 -2.49 5.96 -14.48
N PRO A 446 -3.32 6.36 -13.50
CA PRO A 446 -3.81 5.44 -12.48
C PRO A 446 -4.61 4.30 -13.09
N ILE A 447 -4.36 3.08 -12.62
CA ILE A 447 -5.21 1.93 -12.95
C ILE A 447 -6.34 1.82 -11.94
N TYR A 448 -7.52 1.47 -12.44
CA TYR A 448 -8.69 1.20 -11.61
C TYR A 448 -9.01 -0.29 -11.56
N VAL A 449 -9.31 -0.74 -10.35
CA VAL A 449 -9.77 -2.08 -10.02
C VAL A 449 -11.20 -2.02 -9.47
N GLY A 450 -11.90 -3.15 -9.42
CA GLY A 450 -13.22 -3.17 -8.80
C GLY A 450 -13.16 -2.84 -7.30
N ALA A 451 -14.15 -2.12 -6.80
CA ALA A 451 -14.25 -1.85 -5.38
C ALA A 451 -14.70 -3.09 -4.61
N VAL A 452 -14.36 -3.14 -3.33
CA VAL A 452 -14.64 -4.30 -2.47
C VAL A 452 -16.14 -4.61 -2.40
N GLY A 453 -16.51 -5.88 -2.48
CA GLY A 453 -17.90 -6.36 -2.42
C GLY A 453 -18.68 -6.28 -3.73
N VAL A 454 -18.13 -5.63 -4.77
CA VAL A 454 -18.76 -5.54 -6.09
C VAL A 454 -18.60 -6.85 -6.84
N GLN A 455 -19.60 -7.27 -7.62
CA GLN A 455 -19.48 -8.47 -8.45
C GLN A 455 -18.51 -8.27 -9.61
N ALA A 456 -17.64 -9.25 -9.83
CA ALA A 456 -16.71 -9.21 -10.94
C ALA A 456 -17.44 -9.44 -12.26
N SER A 457 -17.28 -8.52 -13.21
CA SER A 457 -17.93 -8.58 -14.52
C SER A 457 -16.90 -8.52 -15.64
N THR A 458 -17.22 -9.15 -16.77
CA THR A 458 -16.47 -9.01 -18.02
C THR A 458 -16.64 -7.59 -18.57
N ILE A 459 -15.87 -7.24 -19.59
CA ILE A 459 -16.01 -5.92 -20.24
C ILE A 459 -17.41 -5.67 -20.79
N ASP A 460 -18.12 -6.75 -21.16
CA ASP A 460 -19.47 -6.75 -21.72
C ASP A 460 -20.55 -6.80 -20.63
N GLY A 461 -20.17 -6.65 -19.35
CA GLY A 461 -21.09 -6.63 -18.22
C GLY A 461 -21.60 -8.01 -17.80
N LYS A 462 -21.01 -9.11 -18.27
CA LYS A 462 -21.42 -10.46 -17.84
C LYS A 462 -20.74 -10.87 -16.55
N GLN A 463 -21.44 -11.60 -15.69
CA GLN A 463 -20.90 -12.08 -14.42
C GLN A 463 -19.75 -13.06 -14.65
N ILE A 464 -18.61 -12.84 -13.99
CA ILE A 464 -17.48 -13.78 -14.01
C ILE A 464 -17.70 -14.82 -12.90
N LYS A 465 -17.58 -16.10 -13.27
CA LYS A 465 -17.65 -17.24 -12.35
C LYS A 465 -16.30 -17.93 -12.22
N SER A 466 -16.08 -18.66 -11.14
CA SER A 466 -14.95 -19.59 -11.01
C SER A 466 -15.13 -20.77 -11.96
N ALA A 467 -14.06 -21.57 -12.12
CA ALA A 467 -14.14 -22.86 -12.80
C ALA A 467 -15.23 -23.79 -12.24
N ASP A 468 -15.60 -23.62 -10.96
CA ASP A 468 -16.63 -24.39 -10.26
C ASP A 468 -18.04 -23.79 -10.40
N GLY A 469 -18.20 -22.73 -11.20
CA GLY A 469 -19.48 -22.06 -11.46
C GLY A 469 -19.90 -21.05 -10.39
N VAL A 470 -19.04 -20.75 -9.41
CA VAL A 470 -19.35 -19.80 -8.33
C VAL A 470 -19.11 -18.37 -8.80
N ALA A 471 -20.11 -17.50 -8.65
CA ALA A 471 -19.98 -16.07 -8.95
C ALA A 471 -18.85 -15.42 -8.15
N LEU A 472 -17.95 -14.72 -8.84
CA LEU A 472 -16.80 -14.06 -8.24
C LEU A 472 -17.09 -12.59 -7.94
N GLN A 473 -16.40 -12.07 -6.93
CA GLN A 473 -16.50 -10.68 -6.54
C GLN A 473 -15.12 -10.07 -6.31
N PHE A 474 -15.07 -8.75 -6.28
CA PHE A 474 -13.88 -8.01 -5.91
C PHE A 474 -13.74 -7.98 -4.38
N GLY A 475 -12.56 -8.35 -3.91
CA GLY A 475 -12.06 -8.16 -2.55
C GLY A 475 -11.20 -6.90 -2.44
N TYR A 476 -10.34 -6.87 -1.42
CA TYR A 476 -9.48 -5.72 -1.17
C TYR A 476 -8.57 -5.44 -2.37
N ASN A 477 -8.44 -4.16 -2.74
CA ASN A 477 -7.55 -3.71 -3.80
C ASN A 477 -7.70 -4.45 -5.15
N GLY A 478 -8.91 -4.87 -5.51
CA GLY A 478 -9.18 -5.53 -6.79
C GLY A 478 -8.88 -7.01 -6.86
N LEU A 479 -8.53 -7.63 -5.72
CA LEU A 479 -8.36 -9.08 -5.64
C LEU A 479 -9.67 -9.78 -6.01
N LEU A 480 -9.58 -10.91 -6.71
CA LEU A 480 -10.75 -11.72 -7.00
C LEU A 480 -10.99 -12.71 -5.86
N THR A 481 -12.21 -12.75 -5.34
CA THR A 481 -12.58 -13.62 -4.21
C THR A 481 -13.87 -14.39 -4.50
N LEU A 482 -14.03 -15.52 -3.81
CA LEU A 482 -15.30 -16.21 -3.66
C LEU A 482 -16.24 -15.42 -2.74
N PRO A 483 -17.56 -15.70 -2.75
CA PRO A 483 -18.52 -15.12 -1.81
C PRO A 483 -18.23 -15.43 -0.33
N THR A 484 -17.34 -16.39 -0.05
CA THR A 484 -16.84 -16.70 1.29
C THR A 484 -15.68 -15.82 1.74
N GLY A 485 -15.22 -14.89 0.89
CA GLY A 485 -14.03 -14.07 1.12
C GLY A 485 -12.70 -14.76 0.76
N LYS A 486 -12.72 -16.06 0.42
CA LYS A 486 -11.50 -16.77 0.01
C LYS A 486 -10.99 -16.25 -1.34
N THR A 487 -9.71 -15.88 -1.36
CA THR A 487 -9.04 -15.38 -2.57
C THR A 487 -8.92 -16.44 -3.66
N VAL A 488 -9.14 -16.02 -4.90
CA VAL A 488 -8.94 -16.81 -6.11
C VAL A 488 -7.49 -16.68 -6.56
N SER A 489 -6.84 -17.81 -6.83
CA SER A 489 -5.45 -17.87 -7.24
C SER A 489 -5.30 -18.21 -8.72
N GLY A 490 -4.25 -17.64 -9.32
CA GLY A 490 -3.81 -17.97 -10.66
C GLY A 490 -2.96 -19.24 -10.71
N THR A 491 -2.59 -19.64 -11.94
CA THR A 491 -1.70 -20.78 -12.18
C THR A 491 -0.26 -20.54 -11.74
N ASP A 492 0.10 -19.32 -11.36
CA ASP A 492 1.37 -18.97 -10.72
C ASP A 492 1.29 -19.10 -9.19
N GLY A 493 0.11 -19.41 -8.64
CA GLY A 493 -0.15 -19.52 -7.21
C GLY A 493 -0.32 -18.17 -6.51
N ARG A 494 -0.37 -17.06 -7.25
CA ARG A 494 -0.62 -15.73 -6.70
C ARG A 494 -2.11 -15.39 -6.78
N PRO A 495 -2.60 -14.50 -5.91
CA PRO A 495 -3.93 -13.93 -6.04
C PRO A 495 -4.16 -13.28 -7.41
N ILE A 496 -5.34 -13.53 -7.99
CA ILE A 496 -5.76 -12.82 -9.19
C ILE A 496 -6.20 -11.41 -8.83
N THR A 497 -5.64 -10.42 -9.52
CA THR A 497 -6.12 -9.03 -9.48
C THR A 497 -6.72 -8.68 -10.84
N LEU A 498 -7.88 -8.04 -10.82
CA LEU A 498 -8.56 -7.58 -12.03
C LEU A 498 -8.74 -6.08 -11.98
N SER A 499 -8.56 -5.43 -13.13
CA SER A 499 -9.15 -4.12 -13.36
C SER A 499 -10.66 -4.17 -13.18
N SER A 500 -11.29 -3.01 -12.98
CA SER A 500 -12.74 -2.92 -12.83
C SER A 500 -13.54 -3.42 -14.04
N ARG A 501 -12.89 -3.60 -15.20
CA ARG A 501 -13.49 -4.10 -16.45
C ARG A 501 -13.06 -5.53 -16.82
N GLY A 502 -12.54 -6.29 -15.85
CA GLY A 502 -12.23 -7.73 -16.04
C GLY A 502 -10.93 -8.02 -16.80
N ILE A 503 -10.05 -7.04 -16.96
CA ILE A 503 -8.69 -7.23 -17.50
C ILE A 503 -7.75 -7.70 -16.40
N LEU A 504 -6.93 -8.71 -16.70
CA LEU A 504 -5.97 -9.29 -15.76
C LEU A 504 -4.76 -8.38 -15.52
N LEU A 505 -4.42 -8.19 -14.25
CA LEU A 505 -3.24 -7.43 -13.82
C LEU A 505 -2.14 -8.36 -13.31
N ALA A 506 -0.90 -8.01 -13.62
CA ALA A 506 0.29 -8.58 -13.02
C ALA A 506 0.49 -7.97 -11.62
N PRO A 507 1.31 -8.59 -10.75
CA PRO A 507 1.55 -8.09 -9.39
C PRO A 507 2.13 -6.66 -9.32
N ASN A 508 2.80 -6.22 -10.38
CA ASN A 508 3.34 -4.86 -10.52
C ASN A 508 2.29 -3.82 -10.95
N GLY A 509 1.05 -4.24 -11.20
CA GLY A 509 -0.05 -3.39 -11.68
C GLY A 509 -0.18 -3.32 -13.21
N GLU A 510 0.82 -3.77 -13.99
CA GLU A 510 0.71 -3.80 -15.45
C GLU A 510 -0.32 -4.82 -15.92
N PHE A 511 -0.80 -4.67 -17.16
CA PHE A 511 -1.67 -5.67 -17.76
C PHE A 511 -0.89 -6.96 -18.05
N LEU A 512 -1.50 -8.11 -17.74
CA LEU A 512 -1.01 -9.38 -18.27
C LEU A 512 -1.32 -9.44 -19.77
N LEU A 513 -0.28 -9.41 -20.59
CA LEU A 513 -0.41 -9.37 -22.05
C LEU A 513 -0.38 -10.77 -22.67
N ASP A 514 -1.17 -10.97 -23.73
CA ASP A 514 -1.08 -12.12 -24.61
C ASP A 514 0.17 -12.04 -25.51
N ARG A 515 0.35 -13.05 -26.36
CA ARG A 515 1.48 -13.13 -27.30
C ARG A 515 1.46 -12.01 -28.36
N ALA A 516 0.29 -11.43 -28.63
CA ALA A 516 0.13 -10.29 -29.53
C ALA A 516 0.40 -8.94 -28.83
N GLY A 517 0.78 -8.95 -27.55
CA GLY A 517 1.08 -7.75 -26.77
C GLY A 517 -0.18 -7.02 -26.29
N LYS A 518 -1.35 -7.67 -26.29
CA LYS A 518 -2.62 -7.06 -25.87
C LYS A 518 -3.12 -7.67 -24.56
N PRO A 519 -3.89 -6.94 -23.74
CA PRO A 519 -4.30 -7.45 -22.42
C PRO A 519 -5.20 -8.69 -22.47
N CYS A 520 -4.87 -9.69 -21.65
CA CYS A 520 -5.70 -10.86 -21.38
C CYS A 520 -6.87 -10.53 -20.44
N ARG A 521 -7.93 -11.32 -20.54
CA ARG A 521 -9.18 -11.13 -19.78
C ARG A 521 -9.68 -12.44 -19.20
N LEU A 522 -10.68 -12.35 -18.34
CA LEU A 522 -11.49 -13.50 -17.95
C LEU A 522 -12.78 -13.54 -18.75
N SER A 523 -13.16 -14.75 -19.17
CA SER A 523 -14.51 -15.05 -19.66
C SER A 523 -15.51 -15.20 -18.51
N GLU A 524 -16.80 -15.28 -18.84
CA GLU A 524 -17.89 -15.54 -17.88
C GLU A 524 -17.70 -16.84 -17.07
N ASN A 525 -16.97 -17.82 -17.61
CA ASN A 525 -16.69 -19.12 -16.96
C ASN A 525 -15.32 -19.17 -16.27
N GLY A 526 -14.67 -18.01 -16.06
CA GLY A 526 -13.38 -17.94 -15.36
C GLY A 526 -12.20 -18.49 -16.16
N GLN A 527 -12.36 -18.74 -17.46
CA GLN A 527 -11.25 -19.06 -18.35
C GLN A 527 -10.48 -17.79 -18.71
N VAL A 528 -9.15 -17.89 -18.74
CA VAL A 528 -8.29 -16.84 -19.27
C VAL A 528 -8.37 -16.84 -20.79
N ILE A 529 -8.73 -15.71 -21.37
CA ILE A 529 -8.84 -15.52 -22.81
C ILE A 529 -7.88 -14.43 -23.28
N ASP A 530 -7.34 -14.60 -24.48
CA ASP A 530 -6.52 -13.61 -25.17
C ASP A 530 -7.36 -12.47 -25.76
N SER A 531 -6.70 -11.49 -26.39
CA SER A 531 -7.37 -10.35 -27.02
C SER A 531 -8.24 -10.72 -28.24
N SER A 532 -8.13 -11.95 -28.74
CA SER A 532 -8.97 -12.51 -29.81
C SER A 532 -10.11 -13.38 -29.27
N ASN A 533 -10.38 -13.32 -27.95
CA ASN A 533 -11.37 -14.14 -27.24
C ASN A 533 -11.11 -15.65 -27.31
N LYS A 534 -9.86 -16.07 -27.54
CA LYS A 534 -9.49 -17.49 -27.54
C LYS A 534 -8.93 -17.90 -26.17
N PRO A 535 -9.26 -19.09 -25.65
CA PRO A 535 -8.70 -19.56 -24.39
C PRO A 535 -7.18 -19.69 -24.44
N VAL A 536 -6.51 -19.20 -23.41
CA VAL A 536 -5.09 -19.46 -23.18
C VAL A 536 -4.95 -20.91 -22.70
N LEU A 537 -4.12 -21.70 -23.36
CA LEU A 537 -4.00 -23.13 -23.11
C LEU A 537 -2.76 -23.48 -22.28
N ASN A 538 -2.93 -24.37 -21.31
CA ASN A 538 -1.82 -25.01 -20.60
C ASN A 538 -1.10 -26.05 -21.46
N LEU A 539 0.00 -26.63 -20.96
CA LEU A 539 0.78 -27.65 -21.69
C LEU A 539 0.03 -28.96 -21.97
N SER A 540 -1.08 -29.21 -21.27
CA SER A 540 -1.97 -30.34 -21.57
C SER A 540 -2.98 -30.03 -22.69
N GLY A 541 -2.97 -28.81 -23.23
CA GLY A 541 -3.92 -28.34 -24.24
C GLY A 541 -5.28 -27.92 -23.67
N LYS A 542 -5.43 -27.85 -22.33
CA LYS A 542 -6.67 -27.40 -21.67
C LYS A 542 -6.62 -25.91 -21.39
N ALA A 543 -7.78 -25.25 -21.39
CA ALA A 543 -7.87 -23.84 -21.01
C ALA A 543 -7.37 -23.60 -19.59
N ILE A 544 -6.65 -22.51 -19.39
CA ILE A 544 -6.29 -22.01 -18.06
C ILE A 544 -7.53 -21.38 -17.43
N THR A 545 -7.85 -21.77 -16.20
CA THR A 545 -8.98 -21.29 -15.42
C THR A 545 -8.54 -20.73 -14.08
N VAL A 546 -9.35 -19.85 -13.50
CA VAL A 546 -9.16 -19.32 -12.15
C VAL A 546 -10.14 -19.97 -11.16
N SER A 547 -9.64 -20.30 -9.98
CA SER A 547 -10.42 -20.87 -8.88
C SER A 547 -9.68 -20.68 -7.55
N ALA A 548 -10.33 -20.98 -6.44
CA ALA A 548 -9.71 -20.95 -5.11
C ALA A 548 -8.84 -22.21 -4.82
N THR A 549 -8.78 -23.15 -5.75
CA THR A 549 -8.03 -24.42 -5.66
C THR A 549 -7.09 -24.62 -6.85
N THR A 550 -6.89 -23.57 -7.67
CA THR A 550 -6.04 -23.65 -8.86
C THR A 550 -4.63 -24.06 -8.46
N SER A 551 -4.18 -25.19 -9.02
CA SER A 551 -2.83 -25.68 -8.80
C SER A 551 -1.83 -24.91 -9.64
N GLN A 552 -0.62 -24.75 -9.09
CA GLN A 552 0.47 -24.13 -9.82
C GLN A 552 0.85 -24.99 -11.02
N LEU A 553 0.96 -24.37 -12.20
CA LEU A 553 1.46 -25.07 -13.38
C LEU A 553 2.96 -25.30 -13.24
N THR A 554 3.39 -26.53 -13.50
CA THR A 554 4.80 -26.90 -13.54
C THR A 554 5.16 -27.37 -14.94
N ILE A 555 6.40 -27.09 -15.34
CA ILE A 555 6.95 -27.51 -16.63
C ILE A 555 8.13 -28.42 -16.33
N LYS A 556 8.19 -29.57 -17.02
CA LYS A 556 9.28 -30.52 -16.89
C LYS A 556 10.00 -30.70 -18.21
N VAL A 557 11.32 -30.70 -18.17
CA VAL A 557 12.21 -31.06 -19.28
C VAL A 557 13.12 -32.16 -18.77
N LYS A 558 13.21 -33.28 -19.50
CA LYS A 558 14.00 -34.46 -19.09
C LYS A 558 13.69 -34.93 -17.65
N LYS A 559 12.40 -34.95 -17.27
CA LYS A 559 11.87 -35.29 -15.93
C LYS A 559 12.25 -34.32 -14.80
N GLN A 560 13.01 -33.26 -15.06
CA GLN A 560 13.36 -32.23 -14.09
C GLN A 560 12.47 -31.00 -14.26
N ASN A 561 12.16 -30.31 -13.16
CA ASN A 561 11.41 -29.07 -13.22
C ASN A 561 12.24 -27.99 -13.91
N VAL A 562 11.60 -27.23 -14.80
CA VAL A 562 12.26 -26.10 -15.46
C VAL A 562 12.55 -25.01 -14.44
N VAL A 563 13.75 -24.44 -14.54
CA VAL A 563 14.23 -23.32 -13.72
C VAL A 563 14.55 -22.12 -14.60
N GLY A 564 14.49 -20.93 -14.02
CA GLY A 564 14.76 -19.67 -14.68
C GLY A 564 16.25 -19.48 -14.99
N PRO A 565 16.61 -18.40 -15.70
CA PRO A 565 18.00 -18.12 -16.05
C PRO A 565 18.96 -17.99 -14.86
N ASP A 566 18.45 -17.74 -13.65
CA ASP A 566 19.19 -17.68 -12.39
C ASP A 566 19.28 -19.04 -11.66
N GLY A 567 18.73 -20.11 -12.25
CA GLY A 567 18.67 -21.44 -11.66
C GLY A 567 17.55 -21.62 -10.62
N LYS A 568 16.71 -20.59 -10.38
CA LYS A 568 15.60 -20.65 -9.42
C LYS A 568 14.31 -21.10 -10.06
N SER A 569 13.33 -21.47 -9.23
CA SER A 569 12.02 -21.92 -9.71
C SER A 569 11.30 -20.84 -10.51
N ILE A 570 10.63 -21.25 -11.58
CA ILE A 570 9.74 -20.38 -12.36
C ILE A 570 8.29 -20.51 -11.89
N ARG A 571 7.46 -19.55 -12.29
CA ARG A 571 6.01 -19.56 -12.15
C ARG A 571 5.36 -19.24 -13.50
N ILE A 572 4.22 -19.85 -13.78
CA ILE A 572 3.48 -19.64 -15.03
C ILE A 572 2.23 -18.82 -14.71
N ALA A 573 2.25 -17.55 -15.11
CA ALA A 573 1.14 -16.64 -14.92
C ALA A 573 -0.11 -17.10 -15.68
N PRO A 574 -1.30 -16.59 -15.33
CA PRO A 574 -2.56 -16.98 -15.98
C PRO A 574 -2.60 -16.77 -17.50
N ASN A 575 -1.89 -15.76 -18.02
CA ASN A 575 -1.71 -15.53 -19.46
C ASN A 575 -0.72 -16.50 -20.12
N GLY A 576 -0.17 -17.46 -19.38
CA GLY A 576 0.83 -18.41 -19.85
C GLY A 576 2.26 -17.87 -19.88
N GLN A 577 2.50 -16.63 -19.48
CA GLN A 577 3.83 -16.04 -19.44
C GLN A 577 4.66 -16.59 -18.28
N VAL A 578 5.96 -16.68 -18.47
CA VAL A 578 6.90 -17.18 -17.47
C VAL A 578 7.44 -16.05 -16.61
N PHE A 579 7.37 -16.22 -15.29
CA PHE A 579 7.88 -15.31 -14.28
C PHE A 579 8.81 -16.03 -13.31
N ASP A 580 9.62 -15.28 -12.58
CA ASP A 580 10.31 -15.77 -11.40
C ASP A 580 9.39 -15.81 -10.16
N VAL A 581 9.94 -16.27 -9.04
CA VAL A 581 9.24 -16.29 -7.74
C VAL A 581 8.87 -14.90 -7.21
N ASN A 582 9.58 -13.84 -7.63
CA ASN A 582 9.42 -12.45 -7.20
C ASN A 582 8.51 -11.62 -8.12
N ALA A 583 7.92 -12.23 -9.14
CA ALA A 583 7.03 -11.59 -10.12
C ALA A 583 7.76 -10.75 -11.18
N ASN A 584 9.04 -11.01 -11.39
CA ASN A 584 9.76 -10.48 -12.53
C ASN A 584 9.54 -11.38 -13.75
N PRO A 585 9.28 -10.80 -14.94
CA PRO A 585 9.12 -11.59 -16.15
C PRO A 585 10.44 -12.25 -16.53
N ILE A 586 10.38 -13.51 -16.96
CA ILE A 586 11.51 -14.19 -17.57
C ILE A 586 11.46 -13.92 -19.08
N LEU A 587 12.56 -13.40 -19.59
CA LEU A 587 12.69 -12.91 -20.95
C LEU A 587 13.73 -13.74 -21.71
N THR A 588 13.61 -13.78 -23.03
CA THR A 588 14.68 -14.25 -23.91
C THR A 588 15.93 -13.36 -23.76
N THR A 589 17.07 -13.81 -24.29
CA THR A 589 18.29 -12.98 -24.33
C THR A 589 18.06 -11.64 -25.04
N SER A 590 17.23 -11.62 -26.08
CA SER A 590 16.81 -10.41 -26.80
C SER A 590 15.81 -9.54 -26.04
N GLY A 591 15.32 -9.98 -24.88
CA GLY A 591 14.38 -9.22 -24.04
C GLY A 591 12.89 -9.44 -24.38
N ALA A 592 12.56 -10.41 -25.23
CA ALA A 592 11.16 -10.75 -25.51
C ALA A 592 10.56 -11.62 -24.40
N PRO A 593 9.27 -11.47 -24.04
CA PRO A 593 8.62 -12.35 -23.08
C PRO A 593 8.54 -13.81 -23.56
N ILE A 594 8.56 -14.73 -22.61
CA ILE A 594 8.42 -16.17 -22.86
C ILE A 594 7.04 -16.66 -22.41
N TYR A 595 6.39 -17.46 -23.24
CA TYR A 595 5.06 -18.01 -23.01
C TYR A 595 5.05 -19.53 -23.11
N ILE A 596 4.08 -20.18 -22.48
CA ILE A 596 3.68 -21.54 -22.83
C ILE A 596 2.90 -21.52 -24.16
N ASP A 597 3.07 -22.58 -24.94
CA ASP A 597 2.21 -22.90 -26.06
C ASP A 597 1.61 -24.28 -25.86
N GLY A 598 0.33 -24.31 -25.46
CA GLY A 598 -0.37 -25.56 -25.19
C GLY A 598 -0.55 -26.47 -26.41
N LYS A 599 -0.53 -25.92 -27.63
CA LYS A 599 -0.63 -26.70 -28.87
C LYS A 599 0.69 -27.36 -29.21
N LYS A 600 1.80 -26.61 -29.09
CA LYS A 600 3.16 -27.12 -29.29
C LYS A 600 3.71 -27.88 -28.08
N LYS A 601 3.02 -27.82 -26.94
CA LYS A 601 3.42 -28.38 -25.65
C LYS A 601 4.84 -27.95 -25.24
N ALA A 602 5.17 -26.68 -25.49
CA ALA A 602 6.52 -26.14 -25.32
C ALA A 602 6.51 -24.70 -24.79
N LEU A 603 7.68 -24.23 -24.32
CA LEU A 603 7.94 -22.82 -24.12
C LEU A 603 8.33 -22.16 -25.45
N VAL A 604 7.76 -21.00 -25.72
CA VAL A 604 7.98 -20.25 -26.96
C VAL A 604 8.15 -18.75 -26.70
N ASP A 605 8.76 -18.05 -27.66
CA ASP A 605 8.78 -16.59 -27.71
C ASP A 605 7.48 -16.02 -28.31
N VAL A 606 7.44 -14.69 -28.47
CA VAL A 606 6.30 -13.97 -29.09
C VAL A 606 6.04 -14.37 -30.55
N ALA A 607 7.06 -14.84 -31.28
CA ALA A 607 6.91 -15.35 -32.64
C ALA A 607 6.51 -16.84 -32.67
N GLY A 608 6.35 -17.47 -31.51
CA GLY A 608 6.04 -18.89 -31.38
C GLY A 608 7.23 -19.80 -31.64
N LYS A 609 8.48 -19.29 -31.66
CA LYS A 609 9.69 -20.10 -31.79
C LYS A 609 10.02 -20.77 -30.46
N PRO A 610 10.43 -22.05 -30.45
CA PRO A 610 10.80 -22.75 -29.21
C PRO A 610 11.95 -22.08 -28.46
N ILE A 611 11.84 -22.04 -27.14
CA ILE A 611 12.91 -21.56 -26.25
C ILE A 611 13.98 -22.63 -26.06
N LYS A 612 15.25 -22.20 -26.08
CA LYS A 612 16.41 -23.06 -25.79
C LYS A 612 16.62 -23.21 -24.29
N PHE A 613 17.07 -24.40 -23.89
CA PHE A 613 17.54 -24.68 -22.53
C PHE A 613 19.07 -24.78 -22.52
N GLY A 614 19.67 -24.70 -21.34
CA GLY A 614 21.11 -24.93 -21.16
C GLY A 614 21.53 -26.36 -21.53
N GLU A 615 22.83 -26.62 -21.41
CA GLU A 615 23.43 -27.93 -21.68
C GLU A 615 23.92 -28.61 -20.39
N GLY A 616 24.17 -29.93 -20.45
CA GLY A 616 24.66 -30.71 -19.32
C GLY A 616 23.79 -30.57 -18.06
N ASN A 617 24.42 -30.17 -16.95
CA ASN A 617 23.75 -29.99 -15.65
C ASN A 617 22.76 -28.81 -15.61
N LYS A 618 22.71 -27.98 -16.67
CA LYS A 618 21.77 -26.86 -16.83
C LYS A 618 20.69 -27.16 -17.87
N ALA A 619 20.47 -28.43 -18.22
CA ALA A 619 19.52 -28.85 -19.26
C ALA A 619 18.03 -28.54 -18.97
N ASN A 620 17.70 -28.19 -17.72
CA ASN A 620 16.38 -27.73 -17.31
C ASN A 620 16.31 -26.20 -17.11
N GLN A 621 17.40 -25.46 -17.38
CA GLN A 621 17.50 -24.03 -17.18
C GLN A 621 17.16 -23.27 -18.46
N ILE A 622 16.23 -22.31 -18.37
CA ILE A 622 15.88 -21.44 -19.50
C ILE A 622 17.08 -20.57 -19.87
N ALA A 623 17.45 -20.55 -21.15
CA ALA A 623 18.42 -19.59 -21.66
C ALA A 623 17.74 -18.22 -21.85
N GLY A 624 18.14 -17.22 -21.06
CA GLY A 624 17.53 -15.89 -21.11
C GLY A 624 18.01 -14.98 -20.00
N LYS A 625 17.18 -14.01 -19.63
CA LYS A 625 17.42 -13.08 -18.51
C LYS A 625 16.17 -12.87 -17.68
N VAL A 626 16.34 -12.54 -16.42
CA VAL A 626 15.24 -12.07 -15.56
C VAL A 626 15.09 -10.58 -15.79
N GLY A 627 13.88 -10.14 -16.15
CA GLY A 627 13.56 -8.72 -16.23
C GLY A 627 13.54 -8.07 -14.84
N LYS A 628 13.39 -6.75 -14.78
CA LYS A 628 13.11 -6.07 -13.51
C LYS A 628 11.73 -5.45 -13.62
N SER A 629 10.85 -5.87 -12.72
CA SER A 629 9.51 -5.32 -12.61
C SER A 629 9.44 -4.47 -11.35
N THR A 630 9.22 -3.17 -11.53
CA THR A 630 9.00 -2.24 -10.42
C THR A 630 7.61 -1.66 -10.52
N LEU A 631 6.95 -1.57 -9.39
CA LEU A 631 5.64 -0.97 -9.28
C LEU A 631 5.84 0.55 -9.32
N THR A 632 5.31 1.21 -10.36
CA THR A 632 5.35 2.67 -10.47
C THR A 632 4.18 3.25 -9.71
N THR A 633 4.44 4.21 -8.83
CA THR A 633 3.40 4.89 -8.04
C THR A 633 3.41 6.39 -8.30
N ALA A 634 2.27 7.03 -8.09
CA ALA A 634 2.11 8.48 -8.13
C ALA A 634 2.87 9.20 -7.01
#